data_AF-A0A4P5Z1Q5-F1
#
_entry.id   AF-A0A4P5Z1Q5-F1
#
_cell.length_a   1.000
_cell.length_b   1.000
_cell.length_c   1.000
_cell.angle_alpha   90.00
_cell.angle_beta   90.00
_cell.angle_gamma   90.00
#
_symmetry.space_group_name_H-M   'P 1'
#
loop_
_entity.id
_entity.type
_entity.pdbx_description
1 polymer ?
#
loop_
_entity_poly.entity_id
_entity_poly.type
_entity_poly.pdbx_seq_one_letter_code
_entity_poly.pdbx_strand_id
1 'polypeptide(L)'
;MISLRLFPAIAFCFLLSPLARGAEITLVRDGVAQVFIQVAPRVLEPDRKLAAGAPAADTEAEHERQRLRESTRDLARCLEKISGAPIQIVTNLPAGALGQLPILIGEPATQRFGPPAKKSPHQQAWRLVAGAQGLGLLGESDEATSYAIYELLDQLGCRWFLPGDLGEVLPESRTVRIAAQDVSAVPGTISRHIWYADEAFRRRNRQGGFKLSAGHALEISGYLTKEQLTAHPDWNAELNGKRSINGRYCWGNPEVSDALADSIIARLDKTPARTVSLSPDDGAHFCECARCRALDAGDWDESMNRFSSTDRFVHFCNRIAARVTKKHPDVLFGFLAYVQYTRPPVRERLHPNLVPLIAPITYCRAHAMTDPQCPSRQQLRRIAEGWGRTSETIAYYNYMFHLAEVAVPYPMMRQMSDELPLLYRNKVKLWNPETMPNFESILPGMWLAIRMSWHTQAEPRAVLDEFFTRFYGAAEAPMRRYWQHFDDAWNQVPDHAGCGWSYLKRFPPAFLKTARETMDAALAAARTPLEYRRVKLQDDALRQFERFMALREDLAAGRYAHLDRDSLRWQGAQLALADEHAASFSFNRVGWSTYTIAGGYFRTFFGQTYDDAAKLAKSHTFLAPAIRQWRFQTDPEKNGETRGWSVPDTDDKTWRTMDSCVDTWSGLGLDKYFGHAWYRATVRLPAVPAGRKTFLWISASDGALSAWFNGQPLTFTNRKGETTTDYHGYAEPTSVEITHLLKPSAPNTLVFRANRTDVINELGTGGLLGPVGIYREK
;
A
#
# COMPACT_ATOMS: atom_id res chain seq x y z
N MET A 1 -28.93 50.18 -16.24
CA MET A 1 -29.03 49.34 -17.45
C MET A 1 -28.18 48.10 -17.22
N ILE A 2 -28.80 47.05 -16.70
CA ILE A 2 -28.17 45.79 -16.26
C ILE A 2 -28.82 44.68 -17.10
N SER A 3 -28.02 43.95 -17.87
CA SER A 3 -28.47 42.80 -18.65
C SER A 3 -28.04 41.52 -17.93
N LEU A 4 -28.97 40.95 -17.15
CA LEU A 4 -28.89 39.60 -16.60
C LEU A 4 -28.94 38.57 -17.75
N ARG A 5 -27.95 37.69 -17.86
CA ARG A 5 -28.06 36.44 -18.62
C ARG A 5 -28.24 35.28 -17.64
N LEU A 6 -29.48 34.77 -17.56
CA LEU A 6 -29.81 33.50 -16.93
C LEU A 6 -29.28 32.35 -17.81
N PHE A 7 -28.47 31.46 -17.23
CA PHE A 7 -28.21 30.13 -17.77
C PHE A 7 -29.28 29.16 -17.22
N PRO A 8 -29.92 28.32 -18.04
CA PRO A 8 -30.90 27.36 -17.53
C PRO A 8 -30.16 26.18 -16.89
N ALA A 9 -30.60 25.81 -15.69
CA ALA A 9 -30.26 24.55 -15.05
C ALA A 9 -30.84 23.41 -15.90
N ILE A 10 -29.97 22.64 -16.56
CA ILE A 10 -30.34 21.37 -17.19
C ILE A 10 -30.42 20.32 -16.07
N ALA A 11 -31.61 20.18 -15.51
CA ALA A 11 -31.98 18.99 -14.76
C ALA A 11 -32.05 17.82 -15.75
N PHE A 12 -31.09 16.90 -15.69
CA PHE A 12 -31.20 15.60 -16.34
C PHE A 12 -32.28 14.79 -15.59
N CYS A 13 -33.55 15.06 -15.92
CA CYS A 13 -34.61 14.11 -15.67
C CYS A 13 -34.36 12.89 -16.55
N PHE A 14 -33.99 11.76 -15.94
CA PHE A 14 -34.14 10.46 -16.57
C PHE A 14 -35.62 10.29 -16.94
N LEU A 15 -35.95 10.58 -18.20
CA LEU A 15 -37.16 10.08 -18.82
C LEU A 15 -37.04 8.57 -18.84
N LEU A 16 -37.62 7.93 -17.83
CA LEU A 16 -37.97 6.52 -17.83
C LEU A 16 -38.91 6.30 -19.03
N SER A 17 -38.32 6.00 -20.18
CA SER A 17 -39.01 5.18 -21.17
C SER A 17 -39.40 3.88 -20.46
N PRO A 18 -40.63 3.36 -20.64
CA PRO A 18 -40.95 2.04 -20.14
C PRO A 18 -40.07 1.08 -20.95
N LEU A 19 -38.92 0.70 -20.39
CA LEU A 19 -38.16 -0.46 -20.85
C LEU A 19 -39.19 -1.58 -20.95
N ALA A 20 -39.41 -2.09 -22.15
CA ALA A 20 -40.12 -3.34 -22.34
C ALA A 20 -39.51 -4.32 -21.33
N ARG A 21 -40.29 -4.73 -20.33
CA ARG A 21 -39.84 -5.71 -19.33
C ARG A 21 -39.41 -6.94 -20.13
N GLY A 22 -38.11 -7.13 -20.29
CA GLY A 22 -37.57 -8.33 -20.89
C GLY A 22 -38.12 -9.54 -20.14
N ALA A 23 -38.24 -10.68 -20.82
CA ALA A 23 -38.65 -11.91 -20.16
C ALA A 23 -37.76 -12.15 -18.92
N GLU A 24 -38.37 -12.42 -17.76
CA GLU A 24 -37.65 -12.74 -16.53
C GLU A 24 -37.71 -14.24 -16.28
N ILE A 25 -36.63 -14.77 -15.72
CA ILE A 25 -36.56 -16.16 -15.26
C ILE A 25 -36.71 -16.15 -13.75
N THR A 26 -37.60 -17.00 -13.25
CA THR A 26 -37.78 -17.19 -11.81
C THR A 26 -36.89 -18.34 -11.35
N LEU A 27 -35.88 -18.05 -10.52
CA LEU A 27 -35.01 -19.06 -9.92
C LEU A 27 -35.67 -19.68 -8.69
N VAL A 28 -36.30 -18.83 -7.87
CA VAL A 28 -37.06 -19.24 -6.68
C VAL A 28 -38.38 -18.47 -6.68
N ARG A 29 -39.48 -19.16 -6.34
CA ARG A 29 -40.82 -18.57 -6.23
C ARG A 29 -41.36 -18.86 -4.84
N ASP A 30 -41.64 -17.82 -4.08
CA ASP A 30 -42.27 -17.89 -2.75
C ASP A 30 -41.56 -18.84 -1.76
N GLY A 31 -40.23 -18.96 -1.86
CA GLY A 31 -39.40 -19.86 -1.06
C GLY A 31 -39.33 -21.30 -1.59
N VAL A 32 -39.78 -21.55 -2.82
CA VAL A 32 -39.71 -22.86 -3.48
C VAL A 32 -38.79 -22.78 -4.70
N ALA A 33 -37.75 -23.61 -4.70
CA ALA A 33 -36.78 -23.69 -5.79
C ALA A 33 -37.48 -24.10 -7.10
N GLN A 34 -37.34 -23.28 -8.13
CA GLN A 34 -37.81 -23.57 -9.49
C GLN A 34 -36.67 -24.12 -10.36
N VAL A 35 -35.50 -24.34 -9.76
CA VAL A 35 -34.25 -24.66 -10.44
C VAL A 35 -33.46 -25.70 -9.66
N PHE A 36 -32.56 -26.36 -10.37
CA PHE A 36 -31.47 -27.16 -9.80
C PHE A 36 -30.15 -26.75 -10.48
N ILE A 37 -29.03 -27.00 -9.82
CA ILE A 37 -27.69 -26.74 -10.37
C ILE A 37 -27.12 -28.04 -10.92
N GLN A 38 -26.72 -28.05 -12.19
CA GLN A 38 -26.02 -29.17 -12.82
C GLN A 38 -24.58 -28.78 -13.17
N VAL A 39 -23.63 -29.63 -12.76
CA VAL A 39 -22.20 -29.47 -13.05
C VAL A 39 -21.58 -30.81 -13.45
N ALA A 40 -20.43 -30.81 -14.14
CA ALA A 40 -19.75 -32.05 -14.49
C ALA A 40 -19.31 -32.86 -13.23
N PRO A 41 -19.35 -34.20 -13.26
CA PRO A 41 -18.93 -35.05 -12.14
C PRO A 41 -17.55 -34.70 -11.58
N ARG A 42 -16.57 -34.45 -12.46
CA ARG A 42 -15.19 -34.10 -12.10
C ARG A 42 -15.10 -32.92 -11.14
N VAL A 43 -16.04 -31.97 -11.21
CA VAL A 43 -16.01 -30.77 -10.37
C VAL A 43 -16.31 -31.13 -8.93
N LEU A 44 -17.16 -32.13 -8.66
CA LEU A 44 -17.53 -32.52 -7.30
C LEU A 44 -16.62 -33.59 -6.68
N GLU A 45 -15.68 -34.13 -7.44
CA GLU A 45 -14.72 -35.13 -6.94
C GLU A 45 -13.84 -34.57 -5.80
N PRO A 46 -13.37 -35.43 -4.88
CA PRO A 46 -12.39 -35.07 -3.87
C PRO A 46 -11.12 -34.43 -4.44
N ASP A 47 -10.33 -33.76 -3.60
CA ASP A 47 -9.09 -33.14 -4.02
C ASP A 47 -8.08 -34.18 -4.51
N ARG A 48 -7.47 -33.91 -5.67
CA ARG A 48 -6.42 -34.77 -6.22
C ARG A 48 -5.15 -34.57 -5.40
N LYS A 49 -4.58 -35.68 -4.91
CA LYS A 49 -3.25 -35.68 -4.29
C LYS A 49 -2.19 -35.64 -5.41
N LEU A 50 -1.69 -34.45 -5.70
CA LEU A 50 -0.59 -34.28 -6.65
C LEU A 50 0.74 -34.64 -5.99
N ALA A 51 1.64 -35.29 -6.73
CA ALA A 51 2.98 -35.60 -6.25
C ALA A 51 3.79 -34.32 -6.04
N ALA A 52 4.77 -34.35 -5.13
CA ALA A 52 5.72 -33.26 -4.98
C ALA A 52 6.46 -33.02 -6.30
N GLY A 53 6.43 -31.79 -6.81
CA GLY A 53 7.03 -31.44 -8.10
C GLY A 53 6.16 -31.76 -9.33
N ALA A 54 4.86 -32.01 -9.15
CA ALA A 54 3.92 -32.12 -10.26
C ALA A 54 4.04 -30.90 -11.20
N PRO A 55 3.79 -31.08 -12.52
CA PRO A 55 3.80 -29.97 -13.47
C PRO A 55 2.93 -28.80 -13.00
N ALA A 56 3.39 -27.58 -13.23
CA ALA A 56 2.66 -26.37 -12.84
C ALA A 56 1.24 -26.33 -13.42
N ALA A 57 1.07 -26.81 -14.65
CA ALA A 57 -0.23 -26.90 -15.32
C ALA A 57 -1.21 -27.85 -14.62
N ASP A 58 -0.74 -28.99 -14.09
CA ASP A 58 -1.61 -29.92 -13.36
C ASP A 58 -2.05 -29.34 -12.02
N THR A 59 -1.15 -28.62 -11.36
CA THR A 59 -1.43 -27.92 -10.10
C THR A 59 -2.40 -26.77 -10.31
N GLU A 60 -2.21 -25.97 -11.37
CA GLU A 60 -3.12 -24.90 -11.78
C GLU A 60 -4.50 -25.46 -12.11
N ALA A 61 -4.60 -26.50 -12.94
CA ALA A 61 -5.86 -27.13 -13.31
C ALA A 61 -6.63 -27.70 -12.10
N GLU A 62 -5.92 -28.32 -11.16
CA GLU A 62 -6.55 -28.82 -9.94
C GLU A 62 -7.05 -27.68 -9.04
N HIS A 63 -6.27 -26.60 -8.87
CA HIS A 63 -6.71 -25.43 -8.12
C HIS A 63 -7.93 -24.75 -8.75
N GLU A 64 -7.96 -24.63 -10.07
CA GLU A 64 -9.12 -24.06 -10.76
C GLU A 64 -10.37 -24.94 -10.60
N ARG A 65 -10.23 -26.27 -10.72
CA ARG A 65 -11.33 -27.23 -10.47
C ARG A 65 -11.87 -27.09 -9.06
N GLN A 66 -11.00 -27.02 -8.05
CA GLN A 66 -11.38 -26.81 -6.66
C GLN A 66 -12.12 -25.48 -6.48
N ARG A 67 -11.61 -24.40 -7.10
CA ARG A 67 -12.27 -23.10 -7.12
C ARG A 67 -13.67 -23.18 -7.72
N LEU A 68 -13.85 -23.89 -8.84
CA LEU A 68 -15.17 -24.05 -9.48
C LEU A 68 -16.12 -24.87 -8.60
N ARG A 69 -15.63 -25.92 -7.94
CA ARG A 69 -16.41 -26.71 -6.97
C ARG A 69 -16.93 -25.84 -5.83
N GLU A 70 -16.04 -25.06 -5.21
CA GLU A 70 -16.43 -24.19 -4.10
C GLU A 70 -17.31 -23.04 -4.56
N SER A 71 -17.15 -22.53 -5.78
CA SER A 71 -18.04 -21.51 -6.35
C SER A 71 -19.44 -22.06 -6.64
N THR A 72 -19.53 -23.30 -7.10
CA THR A 72 -20.80 -24.01 -7.33
C THR A 72 -21.56 -24.22 -6.02
N ARG A 73 -20.84 -24.63 -4.97
CA ARG A 73 -21.39 -24.74 -3.60
C ARG A 73 -21.84 -23.38 -3.06
N ASP A 74 -21.03 -22.34 -3.27
CA ASP A 74 -21.33 -20.99 -2.78
C ASP A 74 -22.55 -20.39 -3.50
N LEU A 75 -22.77 -20.68 -4.79
CA LEU A 75 -23.99 -20.31 -5.53
C LEU A 75 -25.25 -20.90 -4.88
N ALA A 76 -25.25 -22.21 -4.64
CA ALA A 76 -26.38 -22.89 -3.99
C ALA A 76 -26.66 -22.28 -2.61
N ARG A 77 -25.60 -22.11 -1.80
CA ARG A 77 -25.67 -21.49 -0.47
C ARG A 77 -26.22 -20.06 -0.53
N CYS A 78 -25.78 -19.24 -1.48
CA CYS A 78 -26.26 -17.87 -1.61
C CYS A 78 -27.73 -17.82 -1.99
N LEU A 79 -28.15 -18.60 -2.99
CA LEU A 79 -29.56 -18.67 -3.40
C LEU A 79 -30.46 -19.14 -2.25
N GLU A 80 -30.00 -20.12 -1.47
CA GLU A 80 -30.71 -20.58 -0.27
C GLU A 80 -30.78 -19.49 0.80
N LYS A 81 -29.66 -18.83 1.13
CA LYS A 81 -29.65 -17.72 2.10
C LYS A 81 -30.53 -16.54 1.67
N ILE A 82 -30.58 -16.23 0.37
CA ILE A 82 -31.41 -15.14 -0.16
C ILE A 82 -32.89 -15.49 -0.01
N SER A 83 -33.27 -16.74 -0.28
CA SER A 83 -34.66 -17.11 -0.56
C SER A 83 -35.34 -18.03 0.45
N GLY A 84 -34.56 -18.68 1.31
CA GLY A 84 -34.99 -19.76 2.19
C GLY A 84 -35.20 -21.10 1.48
N ALA A 85 -34.96 -21.20 0.17
CA ALA A 85 -35.18 -22.42 -0.60
C ALA A 85 -33.87 -23.20 -0.82
N PRO A 86 -33.77 -24.48 -0.41
CA PRO A 86 -32.60 -25.29 -0.68
C PRO A 86 -32.46 -25.54 -2.19
N ILE A 87 -31.27 -25.30 -2.74
CA ILE A 87 -30.97 -25.53 -4.16
C ILE A 87 -30.12 -26.78 -4.30
N GLN A 88 -30.63 -27.79 -5.01
CA GLN A 88 -29.92 -29.04 -5.22
C GLN A 88 -28.79 -28.87 -6.24
N ILE A 89 -27.63 -29.47 -5.95
CA ILE A 89 -26.51 -29.64 -6.89
C ILE A 89 -26.49 -31.10 -7.35
N VAL A 90 -26.50 -31.31 -8.67
CA VAL A 90 -26.50 -32.64 -9.30
C VAL A 90 -25.44 -32.73 -10.38
N THR A 91 -25.02 -33.96 -10.71
CA THR A 91 -24.10 -34.24 -11.82
C THR A 91 -24.81 -34.79 -13.05
N ASN A 92 -26.04 -35.28 -12.87
CA ASN A 92 -26.91 -35.81 -13.91
C ASN A 92 -28.31 -35.18 -13.77
N LEU A 93 -29.10 -35.22 -14.86
CA LEU A 93 -30.49 -34.78 -14.84
C LEU A 93 -31.28 -35.51 -13.72
N PRO A 94 -31.93 -34.79 -12.79
CA PRO A 94 -32.69 -35.42 -11.72
C PRO A 94 -33.93 -36.15 -12.28
N ALA A 95 -34.22 -37.35 -11.77
CA ALA A 95 -35.49 -38.01 -12.02
C ALA A 95 -36.64 -37.16 -11.43
N GLY A 96 -37.64 -36.81 -12.25
CA GLY A 96 -38.76 -35.99 -11.78
C GLY A 96 -38.56 -34.47 -11.83
N ALA A 97 -37.50 -33.96 -12.47
CA ALA A 97 -37.26 -32.51 -12.67
C ALA A 97 -38.24 -31.83 -13.67
N LEU A 98 -39.41 -32.43 -13.92
CA LEU A 98 -40.45 -31.91 -14.81
C LEU A 98 -40.93 -30.54 -14.31
N GLY A 99 -40.59 -29.48 -15.06
CA GLY A 99 -40.99 -28.11 -14.77
C GLY A 99 -39.93 -27.25 -14.06
N GLN A 100 -38.79 -27.82 -13.63
CA GLN A 100 -37.67 -27.03 -13.12
C GLN A 100 -36.71 -26.62 -14.25
N LEU A 101 -36.19 -25.40 -14.17
CA LEU A 101 -35.20 -24.88 -15.12
C LEU A 101 -33.77 -25.21 -14.64
N PRO A 102 -32.89 -25.74 -15.49
CA PRO A 102 -31.53 -26.06 -15.09
C PRO A 102 -30.65 -24.80 -14.98
N ILE A 103 -29.85 -24.71 -13.92
CA ILE A 103 -28.64 -23.88 -13.87
C ILE A 103 -27.45 -24.79 -14.26
N LEU A 104 -27.01 -24.69 -15.50
CA LEU A 104 -25.87 -25.42 -16.04
C LEU A 104 -24.58 -24.65 -15.74
N ILE A 105 -23.56 -25.34 -15.25
CA ILE A 105 -22.25 -24.76 -14.92
C ILE A 105 -21.14 -25.52 -15.63
N GLY A 106 -20.21 -24.80 -16.27
CA GLY A 106 -19.04 -25.39 -16.93
C GLY A 106 -19.41 -26.15 -18.20
N GLU A 107 -18.95 -27.40 -18.33
CA GLU A 107 -19.16 -28.19 -19.56
C GLU A 107 -20.62 -28.40 -19.93
N PRO A 108 -21.54 -28.77 -19.01
CA PRO A 108 -22.97 -28.81 -19.33
C PRO A 108 -23.49 -27.51 -19.96
N ALA A 109 -23.04 -26.36 -19.46
CA ALA A 109 -23.44 -25.06 -20.01
C ALA A 109 -22.84 -24.82 -21.40
N THR A 110 -21.56 -25.14 -21.58
CA THR A 110 -20.87 -25.04 -22.88
C THR A 110 -21.50 -25.96 -23.93
N GLN A 111 -21.88 -27.18 -23.56
CA GLN A 111 -22.57 -28.11 -24.47
C GLN A 111 -23.95 -27.59 -24.90
N ARG A 112 -24.68 -26.93 -23.99
CA ARG A 112 -26.02 -26.42 -24.26
C ARG A 112 -26.04 -25.09 -25.02
N PHE A 113 -25.18 -24.16 -24.64
CA PHE A 113 -25.22 -22.77 -25.11
C PHE A 113 -24.04 -22.38 -26.02
N GLY A 114 -23.05 -23.25 -26.17
CA GLY A 114 -21.78 -22.95 -26.84
C GLY A 114 -20.79 -22.20 -25.94
N PRO A 115 -19.52 -22.04 -26.37
CA PRO A 115 -18.48 -21.37 -25.59
C PRO A 115 -18.74 -19.86 -25.41
N PRO A 116 -17.90 -19.15 -24.62
CA PRO A 116 -17.92 -17.69 -24.60
C PRO A 116 -17.68 -17.12 -26.00
N ALA A 117 -18.44 -16.08 -26.37
CA ALA A 117 -18.32 -15.41 -27.67
C ALA A 117 -17.05 -14.54 -27.74
N LYS A 118 -16.51 -14.13 -26.59
CA LYS A 118 -15.22 -13.43 -26.48
C LYS A 118 -14.10 -14.41 -26.13
N LYS A 119 -12.88 -14.01 -26.48
CA LYS A 119 -11.63 -14.67 -26.10
C LYS A 119 -10.80 -13.72 -25.26
N SER A 120 -10.17 -14.24 -24.21
CA SER A 120 -9.27 -13.47 -23.35
C SER A 120 -7.89 -14.08 -23.35
N PRO A 121 -6.81 -13.27 -23.29
CA PRO A 121 -5.52 -13.76 -22.83
C PRO A 121 -5.70 -14.57 -21.55
N HIS A 122 -5.00 -15.71 -21.50
CA HIS A 122 -4.97 -16.58 -20.33
C HIS A 122 -6.34 -17.17 -19.94
N GLN A 123 -7.24 -17.38 -20.91
CA GLN A 123 -8.49 -18.13 -20.75
C GLN A 123 -9.46 -17.55 -19.69
N GLN A 124 -9.53 -16.24 -19.59
CA GLN A 124 -10.37 -15.56 -18.60
C GLN A 124 -11.75 -15.12 -19.13
N ALA A 125 -12.10 -15.37 -20.40
CA ALA A 125 -13.41 -14.98 -20.91
C ALA A 125 -14.51 -15.87 -20.33
N TRP A 126 -15.66 -15.25 -20.04
CA TRP A 126 -16.81 -15.89 -19.44
C TRP A 126 -18.09 -15.53 -20.17
N ARG A 127 -19.14 -16.32 -19.92
CA ARG A 127 -20.48 -16.10 -20.46
C ARG A 127 -21.56 -16.51 -19.47
N LEU A 128 -22.58 -15.66 -19.37
CA LEU A 128 -23.81 -15.88 -18.61
C LEU A 128 -24.98 -15.82 -19.58
N VAL A 129 -25.70 -16.93 -19.69
CA VAL A 129 -26.93 -17.03 -20.50
C VAL A 129 -28.11 -17.27 -19.58
N ALA A 130 -29.17 -16.50 -19.73
CA ALA A 130 -30.42 -16.66 -19.00
C ALA A 130 -31.56 -16.63 -20.03
N GLY A 131 -32.28 -17.74 -20.20
CA GLY A 131 -33.53 -17.74 -20.97
C GLY A 131 -34.45 -18.94 -20.70
N ALA A 132 -35.43 -19.14 -21.58
CA ALA A 132 -36.40 -20.25 -21.47
C ALA A 132 -35.76 -21.65 -21.49
N GLN A 133 -34.55 -21.77 -22.02
CA GLN A 133 -33.80 -23.03 -22.06
C GLN A 133 -32.98 -23.31 -20.79
N GLY A 134 -32.99 -22.42 -19.80
CA GLY A 134 -32.24 -22.51 -18.56
C GLY A 134 -31.27 -21.34 -18.35
N LEU A 135 -30.41 -21.49 -17.33
CA LEU A 135 -29.33 -20.57 -17.00
C LEU A 135 -27.99 -21.27 -17.28
N GLY A 136 -27.10 -20.66 -18.06
CA GLY A 136 -25.77 -21.19 -18.38
C GLY A 136 -24.68 -20.29 -17.81
N LEU A 137 -23.79 -20.87 -17.01
CA LEU A 137 -22.63 -20.19 -16.41
C LEU A 137 -21.36 -20.91 -16.87
N LEU A 138 -20.56 -20.27 -17.72
CA LEU A 138 -19.40 -20.91 -18.35
C LEU A 138 -18.26 -19.93 -18.61
N GLY A 139 -17.06 -20.48 -18.79
CA GLY A 139 -15.88 -19.73 -19.18
C GLY A 139 -14.89 -20.56 -19.98
N GLU A 140 -13.80 -19.93 -20.42
CA GLU A 140 -12.71 -20.61 -21.13
C GLU A 140 -11.91 -21.55 -20.22
N SER A 141 -11.96 -21.31 -18.90
CA SER A 141 -11.36 -22.14 -17.86
C SER A 141 -12.32 -22.34 -16.68
N ASP A 142 -11.93 -23.16 -15.70
CA ASP A 142 -12.70 -23.37 -14.47
C ASP A 142 -12.69 -22.10 -13.60
N GLU A 143 -11.58 -21.33 -13.60
CA GLU A 143 -11.54 -20.00 -13.00
C GLU A 143 -12.51 -19.03 -13.69
N ALA A 144 -12.54 -19.01 -15.03
CA ALA A 144 -13.46 -18.14 -15.76
C ALA A 144 -14.94 -18.53 -15.57
N THR A 145 -15.22 -19.82 -15.41
CA THR A 145 -16.56 -20.30 -15.07
C THR A 145 -16.96 -19.82 -13.66
N SER A 146 -16.03 -19.80 -12.71
CA SER A 146 -16.24 -19.19 -11.39
C SER A 146 -16.60 -17.70 -11.51
N TYR A 147 -16.00 -16.96 -12.45
CA TYR A 147 -16.38 -15.56 -12.68
C TYR A 147 -17.84 -15.39 -13.12
N ALA A 148 -18.35 -16.24 -14.02
CA ALA A 148 -19.76 -16.20 -14.44
C ALA A 148 -20.72 -16.44 -13.26
N ILE A 149 -20.37 -17.36 -12.35
CA ILE A 149 -21.14 -17.62 -11.12
C ILE A 149 -21.21 -16.36 -10.25
N TYR A 150 -20.07 -15.72 -9.98
CA TYR A 150 -20.08 -14.53 -9.13
C TYR A 150 -20.69 -13.34 -9.87
N GLU A 151 -20.58 -13.21 -11.19
CA GLU A 151 -21.33 -12.20 -11.95
C GLU A 151 -22.84 -12.32 -11.73
N LEU A 152 -23.40 -13.53 -11.82
CA LEU A 152 -24.81 -13.76 -11.51
C LEU A 152 -25.15 -13.30 -10.08
N LEU A 153 -24.34 -13.70 -9.09
CA LEU A 153 -24.53 -13.30 -7.70
C LEU A 153 -24.42 -11.76 -7.53
N ASP A 154 -23.58 -11.10 -8.32
CA ASP A 154 -23.48 -9.64 -8.35
C ASP A 154 -24.79 -9.00 -8.80
N GLN A 155 -25.35 -9.51 -9.90
CA GLN A 155 -26.60 -9.02 -10.49
C GLN A 155 -27.80 -9.27 -9.55
N LEU A 156 -27.76 -10.36 -8.79
CA LEU A 156 -28.74 -10.62 -7.74
C LEU A 156 -28.57 -9.68 -6.53
N GLY A 157 -27.42 -9.03 -6.38
CA GLY A 157 -27.16 -8.04 -5.32
C GLY A 157 -26.26 -8.53 -4.18
N CYS A 158 -25.62 -9.69 -4.30
CA CYS A 158 -24.66 -10.18 -3.32
C CYS A 158 -23.38 -9.33 -3.33
N ARG A 159 -22.86 -9.00 -2.15
CA ARG A 159 -21.59 -8.27 -1.97
C ARG A 159 -20.76 -8.89 -0.85
N TRP A 160 -19.43 -8.77 -0.99
CA TRP A 160 -18.45 -9.19 0.01
C TRP A 160 -17.38 -8.11 0.17
N PHE A 161 -17.59 -7.21 1.12
CA PHE A 161 -16.81 -5.98 1.27
C PHE A 161 -15.45 -6.19 1.98
N LEU A 162 -15.38 -7.17 2.89
CA LEU A 162 -14.15 -7.65 3.52
C LEU A 162 -14.26 -9.16 3.82
N PRO A 163 -13.16 -9.84 4.19
CA PRO A 163 -13.19 -11.23 4.63
C PRO A 163 -14.11 -11.47 5.84
N GLY A 164 -14.61 -12.70 5.97
CA GLY A 164 -15.49 -13.10 7.07
C GLY A 164 -16.97 -12.67 6.93
N ASP A 165 -17.74 -12.90 8.00
CA ASP A 165 -19.18 -12.65 8.05
C ASP A 165 -19.53 -11.16 8.04
N LEU A 166 -18.68 -10.32 8.61
CA LEU A 166 -18.85 -8.86 8.59
C LEU A 166 -18.97 -8.31 7.17
N GLY A 167 -18.23 -8.87 6.21
CA GLY A 167 -18.23 -8.40 4.83
C GLY A 167 -19.40 -8.88 3.96
N GLU A 168 -20.12 -9.93 4.36
CA GLU A 168 -21.18 -10.54 3.55
C GLU A 168 -22.49 -9.72 3.62
N VAL A 169 -22.98 -9.27 2.46
CA VAL A 169 -24.28 -8.63 2.30
C VAL A 169 -25.02 -9.39 1.20
N LEU A 170 -26.05 -10.14 1.59
CA LEU A 170 -26.94 -10.85 0.69
C LEU A 170 -28.33 -10.18 0.77
N PRO A 171 -29.03 -10.01 -0.36
CA PRO A 171 -30.42 -9.56 -0.32
C PRO A 171 -31.31 -10.65 0.28
N GLU A 172 -32.46 -10.24 0.81
CA GLU A 172 -33.52 -11.16 1.25
C GLU A 172 -34.70 -11.08 0.29
N SER A 173 -35.05 -12.19 -0.35
CA SER A 173 -36.22 -12.28 -1.20
C SER A 173 -36.70 -13.72 -1.38
N ARG A 174 -37.95 -13.98 -0.99
CA ARG A 174 -38.62 -15.28 -1.23
C ARG A 174 -38.82 -15.59 -2.72
N THR A 175 -38.78 -14.57 -3.58
CA THR A 175 -38.89 -14.74 -5.04
C THR A 175 -37.66 -14.14 -5.71
N VAL A 176 -36.80 -15.00 -6.23
CA VAL A 176 -35.54 -14.61 -6.87
C VAL A 176 -35.72 -14.70 -8.38
N ARG A 177 -35.42 -13.59 -9.08
CA ARG A 177 -35.55 -13.48 -10.52
C ARG A 177 -34.27 -12.93 -11.15
N ILE A 178 -34.04 -13.30 -12.39
CA ILE A 178 -32.99 -12.73 -13.23
C ILE A 178 -33.57 -12.37 -14.60
N ALA A 179 -33.17 -11.24 -15.16
CA ALA A 179 -33.58 -10.86 -16.51
C ALA A 179 -32.98 -11.81 -17.55
N ALA A 180 -33.74 -12.13 -18.60
CA ALA A 180 -33.21 -12.87 -19.73
C ALA A 180 -32.08 -12.07 -20.41
N GLN A 181 -30.97 -12.75 -20.66
CA GLN A 181 -29.75 -12.12 -21.17
C GLN A 181 -28.82 -13.18 -21.79
N ASP A 182 -27.89 -12.72 -22.63
CA ASP A 182 -26.76 -13.52 -23.11
C ASP A 182 -25.53 -12.60 -23.15
N VAL A 183 -24.77 -12.64 -22.06
CA VAL A 183 -23.64 -11.75 -21.85
C VAL A 183 -22.36 -12.56 -21.94
N SER A 184 -21.47 -12.19 -22.86
CA SER A 184 -20.10 -12.69 -22.90
C SER A 184 -19.10 -11.56 -22.70
N ALA A 185 -18.20 -11.72 -21.74
CA ALA A 185 -17.31 -10.67 -21.26
C ALA A 185 -15.94 -11.22 -20.85
N VAL A 186 -15.02 -10.29 -20.61
CA VAL A 186 -13.67 -10.54 -20.07
C VAL A 186 -13.48 -9.62 -18.86
N PRO A 187 -12.63 -10.00 -17.89
CA PRO A 187 -12.32 -9.13 -16.76
C PRO A 187 -11.69 -7.81 -17.22
N GLY A 188 -11.92 -6.72 -16.47
CA GLY A 188 -11.37 -5.40 -16.81
C GLY A 188 -9.84 -5.30 -16.76
N THR A 189 -9.20 -6.05 -15.87
CA THR A 189 -7.74 -6.26 -15.84
C THR A 189 -7.40 -7.74 -16.09
N ILE A 190 -6.14 -8.07 -16.33
CA ILE A 190 -5.68 -9.45 -16.54
C ILE A 190 -5.28 -10.13 -15.22
N SER A 191 -4.92 -9.33 -14.21
CA SER A 191 -4.49 -9.78 -12.88
C SER A 191 -5.11 -8.92 -11.80
N ARG A 192 -5.58 -9.54 -10.71
CA ARG A 192 -6.33 -8.92 -9.61
C ARG A 192 -5.98 -9.62 -8.31
N HIS A 193 -4.90 -9.20 -7.64
CA HIS A 193 -4.49 -9.84 -6.39
C HIS A 193 -4.16 -8.82 -5.29
N ILE A 194 -4.78 -9.02 -4.13
CA ILE A 194 -4.30 -8.44 -2.86
C ILE A 194 -3.48 -9.48 -2.09
N TRP A 195 -2.67 -9.07 -1.13
CA TRP A 195 -1.77 -10.01 -0.45
C TRP A 195 -2.45 -10.83 0.64
N TYR A 196 -3.37 -10.23 1.40
CA TYR A 196 -3.98 -10.85 2.58
C TYR A 196 -5.51 -10.90 2.46
N ALA A 197 -6.03 -12.11 2.21
CA ALA A 197 -7.44 -12.48 2.29
C ALA A 197 -7.58 -14.00 2.16
N ASP A 198 -8.68 -14.54 2.67
CA ASP A 198 -9.02 -15.95 2.47
C ASP A 198 -9.49 -16.24 1.03
N GLU A 199 -9.45 -17.51 0.63
CA GLU A 199 -9.83 -17.95 -0.71
C GLU A 199 -11.31 -17.71 -1.02
N ALA A 200 -12.20 -17.74 -0.04
CA ALA A 200 -13.61 -17.47 -0.29
C ALA A 200 -13.81 -16.01 -0.70
N PHE A 201 -13.21 -15.06 0.04
CA PHE A 201 -13.23 -13.64 -0.30
C PHE A 201 -12.62 -13.37 -1.68
N ARG A 202 -11.48 -13.99 -2.00
CA ARG A 202 -10.82 -13.86 -3.31
C ARG A 202 -11.73 -14.31 -4.45
N ARG A 203 -12.33 -15.51 -4.33
CA ARG A 203 -13.27 -16.04 -5.33
C ARG A 203 -14.48 -15.13 -5.50
N ARG A 204 -15.12 -14.75 -4.39
CA ARG A 204 -16.31 -13.88 -4.34
C ARG A 204 -16.11 -12.52 -5.00
N ASN A 205 -14.89 -12.00 -4.93
CA ASN A 205 -14.49 -10.75 -5.57
C ASN A 205 -13.78 -10.93 -6.91
N ARG A 206 -13.82 -12.13 -7.50
CA ARG A 206 -13.24 -12.46 -8.82
C ARG A 206 -11.75 -12.08 -8.91
N GLN A 207 -11.04 -12.15 -7.78
CA GLN A 207 -9.59 -12.09 -7.74
C GLN A 207 -8.99 -13.35 -8.36
N GLY A 208 -7.86 -13.20 -9.03
CA GLY A 208 -7.32 -14.26 -9.88
C GLY A 208 -6.65 -13.73 -11.14
N GLY A 209 -6.50 -14.63 -12.11
CA GLY A 209 -5.92 -14.36 -13.41
C GLY A 209 -4.40 -14.53 -13.46
N PHE A 210 -3.77 -13.76 -14.35
CA PHE A 210 -2.35 -13.95 -14.66
C PHE A 210 -1.43 -13.47 -13.54
N LYS A 211 -0.46 -14.28 -13.12
CA LYS A 211 0.55 -13.87 -12.15
C LYS A 211 1.87 -13.51 -12.84
N LEU A 212 2.27 -12.25 -12.74
CA LEU A 212 3.58 -11.78 -13.20
C LEU A 212 4.64 -12.03 -12.13
N SER A 213 5.72 -12.74 -12.48
CA SER A 213 6.93 -12.76 -11.67
C SER A 213 7.72 -11.46 -11.87
N ALA A 214 7.71 -10.59 -10.86
CA ALA A 214 8.43 -9.31 -10.87
C ALA A 214 9.02 -8.93 -9.50
N GLY A 215 9.01 -9.83 -8.50
CA GLY A 215 9.64 -9.57 -7.20
C GLY A 215 11.17 -9.58 -7.28
N HIS A 216 11.86 -9.03 -6.27
CA HIS A 216 13.32 -9.05 -6.14
C HIS A 216 13.88 -10.46 -6.38
N ALA A 217 14.70 -10.62 -7.42
CA ALA A 217 15.06 -11.95 -7.90
C ALA A 217 16.46 -12.06 -8.50
N LEU A 218 16.94 -11.02 -9.20
CA LEU A 218 18.10 -11.10 -10.08
C LEU A 218 19.34 -11.67 -9.38
N GLU A 219 19.70 -11.14 -8.22
CA GLU A 219 20.86 -11.62 -7.45
C GLU A 219 20.55 -12.75 -6.47
N ILE A 220 19.30 -12.87 -5.98
CA ILE A 220 18.93 -13.81 -4.90
C ILE A 220 18.33 -15.13 -5.39
N SER A 221 17.91 -15.21 -6.65
CA SER A 221 17.32 -16.43 -7.24
C SER A 221 18.37 -17.42 -7.74
N GLY A 222 19.66 -17.14 -7.51
CA GLY A 222 20.78 -17.99 -7.88
C GLY A 222 20.94 -18.19 -9.39
N TYR A 223 20.55 -17.21 -10.22
CA TYR A 223 20.73 -17.33 -11.67
C TYR A 223 22.21 -17.50 -12.04
N LEU A 224 23.09 -16.82 -11.32
CA LEU A 224 24.54 -17.03 -11.37
C LEU A 224 25.01 -17.64 -10.05
N THR A 225 25.96 -18.57 -10.11
CA THR A 225 26.50 -19.22 -8.91
C THR A 225 27.61 -18.39 -8.27
N LYS A 226 27.89 -18.64 -6.98
CA LYS A 226 29.00 -17.97 -6.29
C LYS A 226 30.35 -18.29 -6.92
N GLU A 227 30.51 -19.49 -7.47
CA GLU A 227 31.71 -19.94 -8.18
C GLU A 227 31.90 -19.11 -9.46
N GLN A 228 30.84 -18.89 -10.24
CA GLN A 228 30.89 -18.02 -11.42
C GLN A 228 31.26 -16.58 -11.02
N LEU A 229 30.61 -16.02 -9.99
CA LEU A 229 30.89 -14.67 -9.53
C LEU A 229 32.31 -14.50 -8.95
N THR A 230 32.90 -15.57 -8.43
CA THR A 230 34.28 -15.61 -7.94
C THR A 230 35.28 -15.69 -9.10
N ALA A 231 35.00 -16.56 -10.08
CA ALA A 231 35.84 -16.73 -11.27
C ALA A 231 35.83 -15.49 -12.18
N HIS A 232 34.74 -14.73 -12.18
CA HIS A 232 34.57 -13.51 -12.95
C HIS A 232 34.32 -12.30 -12.04
N PRO A 233 35.36 -11.78 -11.36
CA PRO A 233 35.18 -10.71 -10.38
C PRO A 233 34.58 -9.43 -10.99
N ASP A 234 34.78 -9.18 -12.28
CA ASP A 234 34.25 -8.03 -13.01
C ASP A 234 32.74 -8.15 -13.38
N TRP A 235 32.12 -9.31 -13.12
CA TRP A 235 30.66 -9.50 -13.18
C TRP A 235 29.95 -8.86 -11.98
N ASN A 236 30.66 -8.71 -10.86
CA ASN A 236 30.13 -8.08 -9.65
C ASN A 236 30.16 -6.56 -9.77
N ALA A 237 29.14 -5.88 -9.23
CA ALA A 237 29.07 -4.44 -9.22
C ALA A 237 30.25 -3.82 -8.45
N GLU A 238 30.79 -2.73 -9.01
CA GLU A 238 31.78 -1.88 -8.35
C GLU A 238 31.05 -0.76 -7.60
N LEU A 239 31.25 -0.67 -6.29
CA LEU A 239 30.70 0.37 -5.42
C LEU A 239 31.85 0.92 -4.59
N ASN A 240 32.10 2.24 -4.66
CA ASN A 240 33.22 2.88 -3.96
C ASN A 240 34.58 2.20 -4.23
N GLY A 241 34.81 1.81 -5.49
CA GLY A 241 36.03 1.11 -5.92
C GLY A 241 36.19 -0.34 -5.44
N LYS A 242 35.16 -0.92 -4.81
CA LYS A 242 35.17 -2.30 -4.30
C LYS A 242 34.12 -3.17 -5.00
N ARG A 243 34.44 -4.44 -5.21
CA ARG A 243 33.54 -5.45 -5.78
C ARG A 243 33.26 -6.55 -4.76
N SER A 244 32.03 -7.06 -4.74
CA SER A 244 31.58 -8.10 -3.80
C SER A 244 30.72 -9.13 -4.51
N ILE A 245 31.00 -10.41 -4.25
CA ILE A 245 30.20 -11.54 -4.76
C ILE A 245 28.82 -11.67 -4.10
N ASN A 246 28.60 -10.97 -2.98
CA ASN A 246 27.30 -10.89 -2.31
C ASN A 246 26.60 -9.54 -2.64
N GLY A 247 27.10 -8.83 -3.64
CA GLY A 247 26.58 -7.53 -4.07
C GLY A 247 25.70 -7.63 -5.31
N ARG A 248 25.54 -6.49 -5.99
CA ARG A 248 24.78 -6.39 -7.25
C ARG A 248 25.55 -6.91 -8.44
N TYR A 249 24.87 -7.18 -9.54
CA TYR A 249 25.51 -7.46 -10.82
C TYR A 249 25.96 -6.19 -11.56
N CYS A 250 27.00 -6.32 -12.38
CA CYS A 250 27.48 -5.29 -13.29
C CYS A 250 26.67 -5.33 -14.60
N TRP A 251 25.59 -4.54 -14.69
CA TRP A 251 24.69 -4.55 -15.85
C TRP A 251 25.33 -4.13 -17.18
N GLY A 252 26.42 -3.37 -17.14
CA GLY A 252 27.18 -2.97 -18.33
C GLY A 252 28.18 -4.03 -18.82
N ASN A 253 28.30 -5.18 -18.15
CA ASN A 253 29.13 -6.28 -18.63
C ASN A 253 28.27 -7.26 -19.47
N PRO A 254 28.51 -7.38 -20.79
CA PRO A 254 27.68 -8.23 -21.65
C PRO A 254 27.74 -9.71 -21.29
N GLU A 255 28.86 -10.19 -20.72
CA GLU A 255 29.01 -11.58 -20.26
C GLU A 255 27.99 -11.94 -19.17
N VAL A 256 27.66 -10.98 -18.29
CA VAL A 256 26.68 -11.18 -17.22
C VAL A 256 25.29 -11.42 -17.80
N SER A 257 24.86 -10.60 -18.75
CA SER A 257 23.57 -10.79 -19.42
C SER A 257 23.51 -12.08 -20.24
N ASP A 258 24.63 -12.49 -20.85
CA ASP A 258 24.69 -13.73 -21.63
C ASP A 258 24.60 -14.96 -20.70
N ALA A 259 25.36 -14.97 -19.61
CA ALA A 259 25.33 -16.04 -18.60
C ALA A 259 23.97 -16.14 -17.90
N LEU A 260 23.32 -15.00 -17.62
CA LEU A 260 21.96 -14.98 -17.07
C LEU A 260 20.95 -15.55 -18.04
N ALA A 261 21.01 -15.17 -19.31
CA ALA A 261 20.12 -15.71 -20.33
C ALA A 261 20.30 -17.23 -20.49
N ASP A 262 21.53 -17.74 -20.45
CA ASP A 262 21.80 -19.18 -20.51
C ASP A 262 21.23 -19.92 -19.29
N SER A 263 21.40 -19.36 -18.09
CA SER A 263 20.80 -19.90 -16.86
C SER A 263 19.27 -19.90 -16.92
N ILE A 264 18.66 -18.82 -17.42
CA ILE A 264 17.21 -18.72 -17.58
C ILE A 264 16.70 -19.74 -18.60
N ILE A 265 17.36 -19.87 -19.76
CA ILE A 265 17.03 -20.89 -20.77
C ILE A 265 17.10 -22.29 -20.16
N ALA A 266 18.20 -22.63 -19.48
CA ALA A 266 18.37 -23.94 -18.85
C ALA A 266 17.28 -24.23 -17.80
N ARG A 267 16.87 -23.21 -17.04
CA ARG A 267 15.76 -23.31 -16.09
C ARG A 267 14.42 -23.53 -16.79
N LEU A 268 14.13 -22.80 -17.86
CA LEU A 268 12.89 -22.92 -18.62
C LEU A 268 12.79 -24.25 -19.38
N ASP A 269 13.90 -24.75 -19.89
CA ASP A 269 14.00 -26.08 -20.52
C ASP A 269 13.65 -27.20 -19.54
N LYS A 270 14.08 -27.06 -18.29
CA LYS A 270 13.82 -28.04 -17.22
C LYS A 270 12.43 -27.88 -16.60
N THR A 271 12.04 -26.63 -16.34
CA THR A 271 10.80 -26.26 -15.66
C THR A 271 10.15 -25.10 -16.42
N PRO A 272 9.29 -25.38 -17.40
CA PRO A 272 8.61 -24.35 -18.17
C PRO A 272 7.84 -23.39 -17.26
N ALA A 273 8.03 -22.09 -17.49
CA ALA A 273 7.34 -21.02 -16.77
C ALA A 273 6.89 -19.95 -17.76
N ARG A 274 5.75 -19.31 -17.48
CA ARG A 274 5.18 -18.24 -18.31
C ARG A 274 5.85 -16.89 -18.07
N THR A 275 6.47 -16.72 -16.89
CA THR A 275 7.09 -15.46 -16.49
C THR A 275 8.38 -15.67 -15.71
N VAL A 276 9.32 -14.75 -15.87
CA VAL A 276 10.60 -14.70 -15.15
C VAL A 276 10.78 -13.29 -14.58
N SER A 277 11.28 -13.15 -13.35
CA SER A 277 11.60 -11.83 -12.80
C SER A 277 13.04 -11.45 -13.13
N LEU A 278 13.24 -10.23 -13.61
CA LEU A 278 14.56 -9.60 -13.77
C LEU A 278 14.79 -8.47 -12.76
N SER A 279 13.90 -8.30 -11.78
CA SER A 279 14.05 -7.26 -10.75
C SER A 279 15.32 -7.49 -9.94
N PRO A 280 16.17 -6.46 -9.80
CA PRO A 280 17.31 -6.48 -8.88
C PRO A 280 16.85 -6.79 -7.46
N ASP A 281 17.77 -7.23 -6.59
CA ASP A 281 17.57 -7.29 -5.14
C ASP A 281 17.12 -5.91 -4.56
N ASP A 282 16.65 -5.86 -3.32
CA ASP A 282 16.15 -4.61 -2.73
C ASP A 282 17.27 -3.61 -2.38
N GLY A 283 17.02 -2.32 -2.59
CA GLY A 283 17.95 -1.23 -2.36
C GLY A 283 18.25 -0.35 -3.58
N ALA A 284 18.99 0.73 -3.31
CA ALA A 284 19.23 1.82 -4.25
C ALA A 284 20.73 2.11 -4.44
N HIS A 285 21.57 1.09 -4.63
CA HIS A 285 22.98 1.27 -4.97
C HIS A 285 23.36 0.30 -6.10
N PHE A 286 23.92 0.83 -7.19
CA PHE A 286 24.20 0.08 -8.42
C PHE A 286 25.62 0.38 -8.92
N CYS A 287 26.14 -0.50 -9.79
CA CYS A 287 27.52 -0.49 -10.27
C CYS A 287 27.96 0.90 -10.81
N GLU A 288 29.13 1.37 -10.36
CA GLU A 288 29.69 2.67 -10.68
C GLU A 288 30.81 2.60 -11.73
N CYS A 289 31.15 1.40 -12.22
CA CYS A 289 32.26 1.25 -13.18
C CYS A 289 31.99 1.97 -14.51
N ALA A 290 33.05 2.29 -15.24
CA ALA A 290 32.99 3.07 -16.49
C ALA A 290 32.02 2.49 -17.53
N ARG A 291 31.99 1.15 -17.70
CA ARG A 291 31.06 0.47 -18.63
C ARG A 291 29.59 0.75 -18.29
N CYS A 292 29.27 0.65 -17.00
CA CYS A 292 27.93 0.90 -16.51
C CYS A 292 27.56 2.38 -16.66
N ARG A 293 28.45 3.31 -16.26
CA ARG A 293 28.22 4.76 -16.36
C ARG A 293 28.03 5.24 -17.80
N ALA A 294 28.74 4.62 -18.76
CA ALA A 294 28.58 4.92 -20.19
C ALA A 294 27.17 4.60 -20.73
N LEU A 295 26.40 3.75 -20.05
CA LEU A 295 25.02 3.42 -20.42
C LEU A 295 23.98 4.36 -19.80
N ASP A 296 24.36 5.22 -18.86
CA ASP A 296 23.43 6.18 -18.25
C ASP A 296 23.02 7.25 -19.29
N ALA A 297 21.76 7.69 -19.25
CA ALA A 297 21.21 8.63 -20.24
C ALA A 297 21.19 10.10 -19.77
N GLY A 298 21.70 10.38 -18.56
CA GLY A 298 21.67 11.72 -17.97
C GLY A 298 20.27 12.20 -17.54
N ASP A 299 19.28 11.29 -17.45
CA ASP A 299 17.93 11.61 -16.98
C ASP A 299 17.91 11.81 -15.46
N TRP A 300 17.62 13.01 -14.98
CA TRP A 300 17.63 13.34 -13.56
C TRP A 300 16.34 12.92 -12.85
N ASP A 301 16.47 12.18 -11.74
CA ASP A 301 15.36 11.82 -10.86
C ASP A 301 15.35 12.68 -9.59
N GLU A 302 14.43 13.64 -9.56
CA GLU A 302 14.20 14.51 -8.40
C GLU A 302 13.79 13.75 -7.14
N SER A 303 13.12 12.59 -7.27
CA SER A 303 12.65 11.83 -6.11
C SER A 303 13.77 11.16 -5.34
N MET A 304 14.91 10.93 -6.01
CA MET A 304 16.08 10.26 -5.46
C MET A 304 17.34 11.15 -5.43
N ASN A 305 17.23 12.38 -5.93
CA ASN A 305 18.32 13.35 -6.07
C ASN A 305 19.56 12.78 -6.77
N ARG A 306 19.35 12.06 -7.87
CA ARG A 306 20.41 11.41 -8.65
C ARG A 306 19.94 11.09 -10.07
N PHE A 307 20.88 10.76 -10.95
CA PHE A 307 20.56 10.27 -12.29
C PHE A 307 19.88 8.90 -12.24
N SER A 308 18.84 8.76 -13.07
CA SER A 308 18.12 7.53 -13.32
C SER A 308 19.03 6.47 -13.92
N SER A 309 18.91 5.26 -13.39
CA SER A 309 19.56 4.04 -13.88
C SER A 309 18.65 3.24 -14.82
N THR A 310 17.52 3.79 -15.29
CA THR A 310 16.60 2.99 -16.12
C THR A 310 17.21 2.57 -17.45
N ASP A 311 17.85 3.47 -18.20
CA ASP A 311 18.35 3.12 -19.54
C ASP A 311 19.42 2.02 -19.50
N ARG A 312 20.37 2.10 -18.56
CA ARG A 312 21.33 1.00 -18.36
C ARG A 312 20.67 -0.33 -17.98
N PHE A 313 19.60 -0.29 -17.20
CA PHE A 313 18.91 -1.48 -16.72
C PHE A 313 18.09 -2.10 -17.86
N VAL A 314 17.38 -1.28 -18.62
CA VAL A 314 16.64 -1.70 -19.80
C VAL A 314 17.58 -2.24 -20.87
N HIS A 315 18.76 -1.63 -21.08
CA HIS A 315 19.78 -2.16 -21.98
C HIS A 315 20.16 -3.61 -21.62
N PHE A 316 20.43 -3.84 -20.33
CA PHE A 316 20.75 -5.16 -19.79
C PHE A 316 19.60 -6.16 -19.93
N CYS A 317 18.38 -5.78 -19.53
CA CYS A 317 17.19 -6.63 -19.65
C CYS A 317 16.83 -6.95 -21.09
N ASN A 318 16.97 -5.99 -22.03
CA ASN A 318 16.75 -6.20 -23.45
C ASN A 318 17.65 -7.28 -24.02
N ARG A 319 18.93 -7.29 -23.63
CA ARG A 319 19.89 -8.31 -24.09
C ARG A 319 19.51 -9.71 -23.60
N ILE A 320 19.10 -9.82 -22.34
CA ILE A 320 18.60 -11.08 -21.76
C ILE A 320 17.34 -11.54 -22.51
N ALA A 321 16.32 -10.67 -22.61
CA ALA A 321 15.06 -10.99 -23.25
C ALA A 321 15.23 -11.39 -24.73
N ALA A 322 16.04 -10.66 -25.50
CA ALA A 322 16.30 -10.95 -26.91
C ALA A 322 17.01 -12.31 -27.12
N ARG A 323 17.77 -12.79 -26.14
CA ARG A 323 18.41 -14.11 -26.20
C ARG A 323 17.44 -15.22 -25.81
N VAL A 324 16.75 -15.07 -24.67
CA VAL A 324 15.82 -16.10 -24.16
C VAL A 324 14.65 -16.30 -25.11
N THR A 325 14.08 -15.23 -25.67
CA THR A 325 12.89 -15.30 -26.53
C THR A 325 13.13 -15.93 -27.90
N LYS A 326 14.40 -16.12 -28.32
CA LYS A 326 14.71 -16.95 -29.49
C LYS A 326 14.30 -18.41 -29.29
N LYS A 327 14.30 -18.90 -28.06
CA LYS A 327 13.91 -20.28 -27.70
C LYS A 327 12.57 -20.35 -26.99
N HIS A 328 12.25 -19.34 -26.17
CA HIS A 328 11.00 -19.26 -25.41
C HIS A 328 10.25 -17.95 -25.73
N PRO A 329 9.62 -17.84 -26.92
CA PRO A 329 9.08 -16.57 -27.43
C PRO A 329 7.91 -16.01 -26.62
N ASP A 330 7.19 -16.85 -25.88
CA ASP A 330 6.00 -16.45 -25.13
C ASP A 330 6.29 -16.07 -23.66
N VAL A 331 7.54 -16.19 -23.21
CA VAL A 331 7.92 -15.87 -21.82
C VAL A 331 7.93 -14.37 -21.62
N LEU A 332 7.24 -13.89 -20.58
CA LEU A 332 7.28 -12.50 -20.16
C LEU A 332 8.31 -12.30 -19.04
N PHE A 333 8.98 -11.15 -19.03
CA PHE A 333 9.95 -10.78 -18.03
C PHE A 333 9.44 -9.60 -17.21
N GLY A 334 9.04 -9.86 -15.97
CA GLY A 334 8.64 -8.80 -15.05
C GLY A 334 9.85 -8.12 -14.44
N PHE A 335 9.79 -6.80 -14.27
CA PHE A 335 10.75 -6.07 -13.43
C PHE A 335 10.07 -4.92 -12.71
N LEU A 336 10.55 -4.57 -11.53
CA LEU A 336 10.08 -3.40 -10.78
C LEU A 336 10.54 -2.11 -11.46
N ALA A 337 9.65 -1.15 -11.66
CA ALA A 337 10.05 0.24 -11.83
C ALA A 337 10.11 0.86 -10.43
N TYR A 338 11.32 0.87 -9.84
CA TYR A 338 11.55 1.09 -8.41
C TYR A 338 12.84 1.89 -8.16
N VAL A 339 12.83 2.72 -7.11
CA VAL A 339 13.92 3.63 -6.70
C VAL A 339 14.64 4.29 -7.90
N GLN A 340 15.95 4.07 -8.08
CA GLN A 340 16.75 4.67 -9.15
C GLN A 340 16.36 4.28 -10.59
N TYR A 341 15.53 3.26 -10.77
CA TYR A 341 15.08 2.78 -12.09
C TYR A 341 13.54 2.81 -12.20
N THR A 342 12.90 3.74 -11.47
CA THR A 342 11.44 3.94 -11.48
C THR A 342 10.95 4.62 -12.75
N ARG A 343 11.75 5.52 -13.30
CA ARG A 343 11.38 6.32 -14.48
C ARG A 343 11.37 5.45 -15.73
N PRO A 344 10.53 5.73 -16.75
CA PRO A 344 10.64 5.08 -18.05
C PRO A 344 11.99 5.42 -18.73
N PRO A 345 12.53 4.55 -19.61
CA PRO A 345 13.76 4.85 -20.34
C PRO A 345 13.56 6.04 -21.28
N VAL A 346 14.59 6.88 -21.43
CA VAL A 346 14.56 8.03 -22.35
C VAL A 346 15.32 7.78 -23.65
N ARG A 347 16.16 6.73 -23.70
CA ARG A 347 16.97 6.33 -24.86
C ARG A 347 16.64 4.92 -25.32
N GLU A 348 16.59 3.95 -24.40
CA GLU A 348 16.37 2.55 -24.74
C GLU A 348 14.91 2.28 -25.13
N ARG A 349 14.71 1.47 -26.18
CA ARG A 349 13.39 0.92 -26.52
C ARG A 349 13.18 -0.38 -25.76
N LEU A 350 12.05 -0.50 -25.05
CA LEU A 350 11.73 -1.69 -24.28
C LEU A 350 11.42 -2.89 -25.20
N HIS A 351 12.03 -4.04 -24.94
CA HIS A 351 11.69 -5.29 -25.62
C HIS A 351 10.23 -5.69 -25.31
N PRO A 352 9.45 -6.19 -26.30
CA PRO A 352 8.00 -6.41 -26.15
C PRO A 352 7.60 -7.39 -25.04
N ASN A 353 8.49 -8.33 -24.69
CA ASN A 353 8.26 -9.29 -23.59
C ASN A 353 8.64 -8.76 -22.21
N LEU A 354 9.18 -7.54 -22.07
CA LEU A 354 9.46 -6.95 -20.77
C LEU A 354 8.21 -6.22 -20.23
N VAL A 355 7.86 -6.48 -18.98
CA VAL A 355 6.66 -5.92 -18.33
C VAL A 355 7.08 -5.14 -17.08
N PRO A 356 7.04 -3.79 -17.10
CA PRO A 356 7.34 -2.99 -15.92
C PRO A 356 6.22 -3.11 -14.88
N LEU A 357 6.60 -3.26 -13.61
CA LEU A 357 5.75 -3.21 -12.43
C LEU A 357 6.06 -1.93 -11.66
N ILE A 358 5.20 -0.91 -11.77
CA ILE A 358 5.40 0.36 -11.06
C ILE A 358 5.24 0.12 -9.56
N ALA A 359 6.31 0.36 -8.81
CA ALA A 359 6.39 0.23 -7.35
C ALA A 359 6.81 1.57 -6.73
N PRO A 360 5.86 2.45 -6.40
CA PRO A 360 6.13 3.87 -6.17
C PRO A 360 6.57 4.17 -4.73
N ILE A 361 7.62 3.51 -4.23
CA ILE A 361 8.05 3.64 -2.83
C ILE A 361 8.55 5.04 -2.48
N THR A 362 9.10 5.78 -3.47
CA THR A 362 9.73 7.08 -3.28
C THR A 362 8.79 8.27 -3.45
N TYR A 363 7.48 8.01 -3.54
CA TYR A 363 6.45 9.01 -3.82
C TYR A 363 5.53 9.20 -2.64
N CYS A 364 4.98 10.42 -2.50
CA CYS A 364 3.99 10.75 -1.49
C CYS A 364 2.90 9.67 -1.47
N ARG A 365 2.56 9.21 -0.27
CA ARG A 365 1.56 8.15 -0.09
C ARG A 365 0.17 8.74 0.08
N ALA A 366 0.04 9.88 0.76
CA ALA A 366 -1.23 10.50 1.13
C ALA A 366 -2.12 10.99 -0.03
N HIS A 367 -1.54 11.70 -1.00
CA HIS A 367 -2.29 12.48 -2.00
C HIS A 367 -2.54 11.72 -3.30
N ALA A 368 -3.48 12.19 -4.11
CA ALA A 368 -3.78 11.65 -5.44
C ALA A 368 -2.81 12.10 -6.54
N MET A 369 -2.58 11.29 -7.58
CA MET A 369 -1.83 11.65 -8.81
C MET A 369 -2.36 12.89 -9.54
N THR A 370 -3.59 13.27 -9.27
CA THR A 370 -4.30 14.43 -9.82
C THR A 370 -4.13 15.69 -8.98
N ASP A 371 -3.61 15.58 -7.75
CA ASP A 371 -3.48 16.71 -6.85
C ASP A 371 -2.39 17.69 -7.33
N PRO A 372 -2.74 18.92 -7.74
CA PRO A 372 -1.77 19.89 -8.22
C PRO A 372 -0.85 20.43 -7.11
N GLN A 373 -1.24 20.28 -5.84
CA GLN A 373 -0.47 20.72 -4.68
C GLN A 373 0.55 19.69 -4.22
N CYS A 374 0.59 18.49 -4.81
CA CYS A 374 1.58 17.47 -4.50
C CYS A 374 2.52 17.21 -5.69
N PRO A 375 3.69 17.90 -5.76
CA PRO A 375 4.68 17.70 -6.83
C PRO A 375 5.13 16.25 -6.99
N SER A 376 5.25 15.52 -5.86
CA SER A 376 5.61 14.10 -5.84
C SER A 376 4.57 13.24 -6.59
N ARG A 377 3.26 13.43 -6.32
CA ARG A 377 2.21 12.68 -7.03
C ARG A 377 2.09 13.07 -8.51
N GLN A 378 2.32 14.34 -8.84
CA GLN A 378 2.41 14.78 -10.25
C GLN A 378 3.58 14.09 -10.98
N GLN A 379 4.69 13.82 -10.30
CA GLN A 379 5.79 13.04 -10.87
C GLN A 379 5.38 11.58 -11.10
N LEU A 380 4.71 10.95 -10.12
CA LEU A 380 4.22 9.58 -10.29
C LEU A 380 3.20 9.46 -11.43
N ARG A 381 2.33 10.44 -11.61
CA ARG A 381 1.45 10.53 -12.79
C ARG A 381 2.25 10.47 -14.10
N ARG A 382 3.31 11.28 -14.22
CA ARG A 382 4.17 11.27 -15.42
C ARG A 382 4.87 9.94 -15.63
N ILE A 383 5.19 9.22 -14.56
CA ILE A 383 5.78 7.87 -14.62
C ILE A 383 4.75 6.86 -15.15
N ALA A 384 3.53 6.87 -14.63
CA ALA A 384 2.45 6.00 -15.12
C ALA A 384 2.14 6.27 -16.60
N GLU A 385 1.98 7.55 -16.98
CA GLU A 385 1.77 7.95 -18.37
C GLU A 385 2.98 7.64 -19.27
N GLY A 386 4.20 7.77 -18.73
CA GLY A 386 5.44 7.48 -19.44
C GLY A 386 5.61 6.00 -19.75
N TRP A 387 5.45 5.13 -18.76
CA TRP A 387 5.42 3.69 -19.00
C TRP A 387 4.26 3.28 -19.92
N GLY A 388 3.10 3.96 -19.83
CA GLY A 388 1.96 3.77 -20.73
C GLY A 388 2.27 4.02 -22.21
N ARG A 389 3.25 4.88 -22.50
CA ARG A 389 3.78 5.10 -23.86
C ARG A 389 4.83 4.07 -24.27
N THR A 390 5.57 3.51 -23.31
CA THR A 390 6.72 2.62 -23.58
C THR A 390 6.34 1.14 -23.65
N SER A 391 5.31 0.70 -22.93
CA SER A 391 4.89 -0.71 -22.84
C SER A 391 3.42 -0.90 -23.22
N GLU A 392 3.07 -2.06 -23.78
CA GLU A 392 1.67 -2.44 -24.04
C GLU A 392 0.96 -3.05 -22.83
N THR A 393 1.73 -3.46 -21.82
CA THR A 393 1.22 -4.02 -20.55
C THR A 393 2.07 -3.52 -19.41
N ILE A 394 1.41 -2.95 -18.41
CA ILE A 394 2.04 -2.50 -17.16
C ILE A 394 1.39 -3.20 -15.99
N ALA A 395 2.19 -3.50 -14.99
CA ALA A 395 1.72 -3.91 -13.69
C ALA A 395 1.84 -2.76 -12.67
N TYR A 396 0.94 -2.73 -11.69
CA TYR A 396 0.95 -1.71 -10.65
C TYR A 396 0.90 -2.36 -9.27
N TYR A 397 1.89 -2.03 -8.44
CA TYR A 397 2.16 -2.65 -7.15
C TYR A 397 1.55 -1.90 -5.95
N ASN A 398 0.96 -0.72 -6.15
CA ASN A 398 0.55 0.23 -5.09
C ASN A 398 0.60 -0.24 -3.63
N TYR A 399 1.25 0.51 -2.75
CA TYR A 399 1.13 0.29 -1.31
C TYR A 399 -0.26 0.75 -0.85
N MET A 400 -1.21 -0.19 -0.76
CA MET A 400 -2.56 0.07 -0.25
C MET A 400 -2.57 0.03 1.29
N PHE A 401 -1.72 0.87 1.86
CA PHE A 401 -1.55 1.13 3.29
C PHE A 401 -0.53 2.27 3.43
N HIS A 402 -0.46 2.90 4.59
CA HIS A 402 0.54 3.91 4.86
C HIS A 402 1.85 3.23 5.29
N LEU A 403 2.75 3.01 4.32
CA LEU A 403 3.88 2.05 4.37
C LEU A 403 4.78 2.09 5.63
N ALA A 404 4.92 3.22 6.33
CA ALA A 404 5.80 3.34 7.50
C ALA A 404 5.07 3.61 8.83
N GLU A 405 3.73 3.60 8.84
CA GLU A 405 2.89 3.60 10.04
C GLU A 405 1.48 3.15 9.62
N VAL A 406 1.02 2.00 10.12
CA VAL A 406 -0.13 1.28 9.56
C VAL A 406 -1.36 1.20 10.48
N ALA A 407 -1.35 1.90 11.63
CA ALA A 407 -2.46 1.89 12.58
C ALA A 407 -3.48 3.02 12.34
N VAL A 408 -3.11 4.05 11.59
CA VAL A 408 -4.00 5.17 11.26
C VAL A 408 -5.15 4.74 10.33
N PRO A 409 -6.40 5.21 10.55
CA PRO A 409 -7.45 5.13 9.54
C PRO A 409 -7.03 5.91 8.27
N TYR A 410 -6.96 5.19 7.15
CA TYR A 410 -6.39 5.65 5.89
C TYR A 410 -7.32 5.31 4.71
N PRO A 411 -8.37 6.10 4.45
CA PRO A 411 -9.51 5.64 3.65
C PRO A 411 -9.20 5.44 2.16
N MET A 412 -8.21 6.17 1.63
CA MET A 412 -7.78 6.18 0.23
C MET A 412 -8.92 6.40 -0.79
N MET A 413 -10.01 7.07 -0.41
CA MET A 413 -11.19 7.22 -1.27
C MET A 413 -10.90 8.13 -2.45
N ARG A 414 -10.48 9.38 -2.20
CA ARG A 414 -10.13 10.32 -3.26
C ARG A 414 -8.94 9.82 -4.10
N GLN A 415 -7.92 9.28 -3.43
CA GLN A 415 -6.72 8.79 -4.10
C GLN A 415 -7.06 7.69 -5.12
N MET A 416 -7.79 6.66 -4.72
CA MET A 416 -8.14 5.56 -5.63
C MET A 416 -9.20 5.95 -6.66
N SER A 417 -10.12 6.86 -6.31
CA SER A 417 -11.11 7.38 -7.28
C SER A 417 -10.44 8.07 -8.46
N ASP A 418 -9.39 8.84 -8.20
CA ASP A 418 -8.67 9.59 -9.22
C ASP A 418 -7.65 8.73 -9.99
N GLU A 419 -7.01 7.79 -9.30
CA GLU A 419 -5.87 7.06 -9.86
C GLU A 419 -6.25 5.85 -10.69
N LEU A 420 -7.26 5.08 -10.29
CA LEU A 420 -7.62 3.84 -10.99
C LEU A 420 -7.98 4.10 -12.47
N PRO A 421 -8.86 5.07 -12.81
CA PRO A 421 -9.13 5.42 -14.22
C PRO A 421 -7.87 5.86 -14.97
N LEU A 422 -6.99 6.63 -14.32
CA LEU A 422 -5.75 7.12 -14.91
C LEU A 422 -4.77 5.98 -15.19
N LEU A 423 -4.68 4.99 -14.30
CA LEU A 423 -3.83 3.83 -14.48
C LEU A 423 -4.35 2.93 -15.62
N TYR A 424 -5.65 2.65 -15.66
CA TYR A 424 -6.24 1.79 -16.69
C TYR A 424 -6.12 2.38 -18.10
N ARG A 425 -6.36 3.69 -18.27
CA ARG A 425 -6.16 4.36 -19.58
C ARG A 425 -4.70 4.36 -20.03
N ASN A 426 -3.75 4.21 -19.10
CA ASN A 426 -2.32 4.13 -19.35
C ASN A 426 -1.79 2.67 -19.35
N LYS A 427 -2.64 1.71 -19.75
CA LYS A 427 -2.26 0.30 -19.99
C LYS A 427 -1.80 -0.47 -18.76
N VAL A 428 -2.18 -0.03 -17.55
CA VAL A 428 -2.11 -0.90 -16.37
C VAL A 428 -3.15 -2.01 -16.52
N LYS A 429 -2.65 -3.21 -16.81
CA LYS A 429 -3.46 -4.42 -17.01
C LYS A 429 -3.27 -5.44 -15.90
N LEU A 430 -2.23 -5.29 -15.07
CA LEU A 430 -1.94 -6.22 -13.97
C LEU A 430 -2.00 -5.44 -12.64
N TRP A 431 -3.10 -5.59 -11.91
CA TRP A 431 -3.34 -4.86 -10.66
C TRP A 431 -3.03 -5.77 -9.46
N ASN A 432 -1.85 -5.58 -8.87
CA ASN A 432 -1.31 -6.42 -7.80
C ASN A 432 -0.76 -5.58 -6.65
N PRO A 433 -1.60 -4.79 -5.97
CA PRO A 433 -1.16 -3.97 -4.87
C PRO A 433 -0.56 -4.81 -3.74
N GLU A 434 0.45 -4.27 -3.08
CA GLU A 434 0.83 -4.70 -1.75
C GLU A 434 -0.23 -4.22 -0.76
N THR A 435 -0.82 -5.17 -0.05
CA THR A 435 -1.77 -4.91 1.03
C THR A 435 -1.25 -5.55 2.30
N MET A 436 -1.79 -5.14 3.44
CA MET A 436 -1.57 -5.81 4.71
C MET A 436 -2.90 -6.40 5.20
N PRO A 437 -2.93 -7.07 6.35
CA PRO A 437 -4.17 -7.34 7.07
C PRO A 437 -4.70 -6.02 7.66
N ASN A 438 -5.13 -5.09 6.80
CA ASN A 438 -5.42 -3.70 7.17
C ASN A 438 -6.80 -3.23 6.69
N PHE A 439 -7.77 -4.14 6.53
CA PHE A 439 -9.13 -3.81 6.08
C PHE A 439 -9.79 -2.73 6.96
N GLU A 440 -9.55 -2.70 8.27
CA GLU A 440 -10.07 -1.68 9.18
C GLU A 440 -9.61 -0.26 8.84
N SER A 441 -8.42 -0.12 8.24
CA SER A 441 -7.79 1.17 7.96
C SER A 441 -8.22 1.74 6.60
N ILE A 442 -8.35 0.88 5.57
CA ILE A 442 -8.50 1.32 4.18
C ILE A 442 -9.76 0.79 3.49
N LEU A 443 -10.74 0.28 4.24
CA LEU A 443 -11.91 -0.47 3.72
C LEU A 443 -12.54 0.17 2.46
N PRO A 444 -12.87 1.48 2.43
CA PRO A 444 -13.55 2.07 1.27
C PRO A 444 -12.66 2.05 0.01
N GLY A 445 -11.40 2.47 0.13
CA GLY A 445 -10.43 2.45 -0.97
C GLY A 445 -10.08 1.03 -1.44
N MET A 446 -9.99 0.07 -0.52
CA MET A 446 -9.78 -1.35 -0.84
C MET A 446 -10.95 -1.90 -1.68
N TRP A 447 -12.18 -1.67 -1.25
CA TRP A 447 -13.38 -2.09 -1.98
C TRP A 447 -13.44 -1.46 -3.37
N LEU A 448 -13.18 -0.15 -3.45
CA LEU A 448 -13.14 0.60 -4.70
C LEU A 448 -12.13 -0.02 -5.69
N ALA A 449 -10.89 -0.28 -5.24
CA ALA A 449 -9.85 -0.88 -6.06
C ALA A 449 -10.21 -2.30 -6.52
N ILE A 450 -10.75 -3.13 -5.63
CA ILE A 450 -11.19 -4.49 -5.98
C ILE A 450 -12.29 -4.44 -7.06
N ARG A 451 -13.33 -3.61 -6.87
CA ARG A 451 -14.44 -3.51 -7.82
C ARG A 451 -14.00 -2.98 -9.18
N MET A 452 -13.21 -1.91 -9.20
CA MET A 452 -12.77 -1.30 -10.45
C MET A 452 -11.72 -2.14 -11.19
N SER A 453 -10.98 -3.02 -10.50
CA SER A 453 -10.11 -3.99 -11.17
C SER A 453 -10.89 -5.01 -12.02
N TRP A 454 -12.14 -5.29 -11.64
CA TRP A 454 -13.07 -6.10 -12.44
C TRP A 454 -13.81 -5.24 -13.48
N HIS A 455 -14.29 -4.06 -13.07
CA HIS A 455 -15.03 -3.11 -13.91
C HIS A 455 -14.24 -1.79 -14.09
N THR A 456 -13.27 -1.78 -15.02
CA THR A 456 -12.34 -0.64 -15.18
C THR A 456 -12.99 0.66 -15.68
N GLN A 457 -14.24 0.60 -16.13
CA GLN A 457 -15.06 1.74 -16.55
C GLN A 457 -16.12 2.13 -15.53
N ALA A 458 -16.14 1.50 -14.34
CA ALA A 458 -17.08 1.86 -13.29
C ALA A 458 -16.80 3.29 -12.80
N GLU A 459 -17.87 3.99 -12.43
CA GLU A 459 -17.78 5.33 -11.87
C GLU A 459 -17.44 5.21 -10.36
N PRO A 460 -16.32 5.78 -9.87
CA PRO A 460 -15.85 5.59 -8.51
C PRO A 460 -16.88 5.97 -7.43
N ARG A 461 -17.59 7.09 -7.62
CA ARG A 461 -18.57 7.56 -6.64
C ARG A 461 -19.72 6.57 -6.50
N ALA A 462 -20.22 5.98 -7.58
CA ALA A 462 -21.27 4.96 -7.54
C ALA A 462 -20.83 3.71 -6.76
N VAL A 463 -19.57 3.29 -6.91
CA VAL A 463 -19.00 2.16 -6.15
C VAL A 463 -18.93 2.47 -4.65
N LEU A 464 -18.50 3.67 -4.29
CA LEU A 464 -18.46 4.12 -2.89
C LEU A 464 -19.85 4.32 -2.31
N ASP A 465 -20.78 4.89 -3.08
CA ASP A 465 -22.17 5.11 -2.66
C ASP A 465 -22.87 3.79 -2.35
N GLU A 466 -22.69 2.79 -3.21
CA GLU A 466 -23.16 1.43 -2.94
C GLU A 466 -22.54 0.84 -1.67
N PHE A 467 -21.22 1.00 -1.49
CA PHE A 467 -20.52 0.52 -0.30
C PHE A 467 -21.12 1.10 0.98
N PHE A 468 -21.21 2.43 1.08
CA PHE A 468 -21.73 3.08 2.27
C PHE A 468 -23.16 2.64 2.56
N THR A 469 -24.02 2.64 1.53
CA THR A 469 -25.43 2.27 1.66
C THR A 469 -25.60 0.82 2.14
N ARG A 470 -24.93 -0.14 1.47
CA ARG A 470 -25.15 -1.57 1.72
C ARG A 470 -24.38 -2.11 2.92
N PHE A 471 -23.17 -1.60 3.15
CA PHE A 471 -22.32 -2.09 4.23
C PHE A 471 -22.76 -1.53 5.57
N TYR A 472 -22.98 -0.22 5.69
CA TYR A 472 -23.33 0.42 6.95
C TYR A 472 -24.83 0.54 7.22
N GLY A 473 -25.67 0.40 6.18
CA GLY A 473 -27.13 0.41 6.34
C GLY A 473 -27.61 1.66 7.06
N ALA A 474 -28.29 1.50 8.19
CA ALA A 474 -28.81 2.63 8.97
C ALA A 474 -27.73 3.61 9.47
N ALA A 475 -26.48 3.14 9.63
CA ALA A 475 -25.35 3.96 10.02
C ALA A 475 -24.62 4.63 8.84
N GLU A 476 -25.14 4.54 7.60
CA GLU A 476 -24.51 5.09 6.39
C GLU A 476 -24.06 6.54 6.57
N ALA A 477 -24.99 7.44 6.89
CA ALA A 477 -24.72 8.87 6.92
C ALA A 477 -23.61 9.26 7.91
N PRO A 478 -23.62 8.85 9.20
CA PRO A 478 -22.51 9.12 10.10
C PRO A 478 -21.22 8.40 9.69
N MET A 479 -21.26 7.15 9.21
CA MET A 479 -20.04 6.47 8.77
C MET A 479 -19.40 7.13 7.55
N ARG A 480 -20.20 7.60 6.59
CA ARG A 480 -19.70 8.39 5.46
C ARG A 480 -19.01 9.66 5.92
N ARG A 481 -19.57 10.38 6.91
CA ARG A 481 -18.92 11.55 7.50
C ARG A 481 -17.60 11.20 8.19
N TYR A 482 -17.54 10.09 8.93
CA TYR A 482 -16.32 9.63 9.59
C TYR A 482 -15.21 9.35 8.57
N TRP A 483 -15.52 8.56 7.54
CA TRP A 483 -14.57 8.21 6.50
C TRP A 483 -14.13 9.43 5.68
N GLN A 484 -15.07 10.32 5.34
CA GLN A 484 -14.75 11.57 4.63
C GLN A 484 -13.86 12.49 5.47
N HIS A 485 -14.09 12.58 6.79
CA HIS A 485 -13.27 13.40 7.68
C HIS A 485 -11.80 12.96 7.66
N PHE A 486 -11.53 11.66 7.74
CA PHE A 486 -10.17 11.13 7.56
C PHE A 486 -9.64 11.34 6.14
N ASP A 487 -10.43 11.08 5.10
CA ASP A 487 -9.98 11.23 3.71
C ASP A 487 -9.62 12.69 3.40
N ASP A 488 -10.39 13.65 3.91
CA ASP A 488 -10.10 15.08 3.82
C ASP A 488 -8.80 15.43 4.54
N ALA A 489 -8.57 14.92 5.77
CA ALA A 489 -7.31 15.16 6.47
C ALA A 489 -6.10 14.57 5.73
N TRP A 490 -6.25 13.45 5.04
CA TRP A 490 -5.18 12.88 4.20
C TRP A 490 -4.89 13.74 2.97
N ASN A 491 -5.93 14.29 2.32
CA ASN A 491 -5.77 15.00 1.05
C ASN A 491 -5.57 16.52 1.19
N GLN A 492 -6.07 17.17 2.24
CA GLN A 492 -6.08 18.64 2.36
C GLN A 492 -4.91 19.19 3.18
N VAL A 493 -4.29 18.37 4.03
CA VAL A 493 -3.11 18.79 4.80
C VAL A 493 -1.88 18.73 3.89
N PRO A 494 -1.18 19.87 3.67
CA PRO A 494 -0.07 19.98 2.72
C PRO A 494 1.22 19.42 3.34
N ASP A 495 1.22 18.13 3.63
CA ASP A 495 2.34 17.40 4.19
C ASP A 495 2.43 16.04 3.48
N HIS A 496 3.64 15.68 3.07
CA HIS A 496 3.90 14.49 2.26
C HIS A 496 4.75 13.46 3.01
N ALA A 497 4.89 13.62 4.33
CA ALA A 497 5.68 12.72 5.14
C ALA A 497 5.11 11.30 5.08
N GLY A 498 5.99 10.32 4.88
CA GLY A 498 5.62 8.95 4.60
C GLY A 498 5.35 8.08 5.85
N CYS A 499 5.52 8.63 7.04
CA CYS A 499 5.38 7.98 8.36
C CYS A 499 4.61 8.90 9.34
N GLY A 500 4.38 8.45 10.58
CA GLY A 500 3.56 9.12 11.60
C GLY A 500 4.09 10.44 12.18
N TRP A 501 5.13 11.04 11.58
CA TRP A 501 5.78 12.25 12.12
C TRP A 501 4.92 13.51 11.98
N SER A 502 4.10 13.62 10.92
CA SER A 502 3.21 14.77 10.71
C SER A 502 1.83 14.61 11.36
N TYR A 503 1.61 13.57 12.18
CA TYR A 503 0.27 13.29 12.71
C TYR A 503 -0.26 14.38 13.64
N LEU A 504 0.57 15.07 14.42
CA LEU A 504 0.09 16.20 15.25
C LEU A 504 -0.37 17.39 14.40
N LYS A 505 0.14 17.53 13.17
CA LYS A 505 -0.34 18.50 12.18
C LYS A 505 -1.62 18.03 11.49
N ARG A 506 -1.66 16.75 11.09
CA ARG A 506 -2.74 16.18 10.31
C ARG A 506 -4.00 15.89 11.13
N PHE A 507 -3.82 15.45 12.37
CA PHE A 507 -4.88 14.96 13.25
C PHE A 507 -4.81 15.66 14.62
N PRO A 508 -4.95 17.00 14.68
CA PRO A 508 -4.93 17.72 15.96
C PRO A 508 -6.09 17.27 16.87
N PRO A 509 -6.06 17.59 18.19
CA PRO A 509 -7.10 17.17 19.13
C PRO A 509 -8.54 17.48 18.68
N ALA A 510 -8.77 18.63 18.03
CA ALA A 510 -10.08 19.00 17.49
C ALA A 510 -10.56 18.07 16.36
N PHE A 511 -9.64 17.55 15.54
CA PHE A 511 -9.93 16.54 14.53
C PHE A 511 -10.41 15.25 15.19
N LEU A 512 -9.67 14.75 16.19
CA LEU A 512 -10.01 13.51 16.90
C LEU A 512 -11.34 13.61 17.63
N LYS A 513 -11.62 14.77 18.24
CA LYS A 513 -12.93 15.05 18.85
C LYS A 513 -14.07 14.91 17.83
N THR A 514 -13.92 15.50 16.65
CA THR A 514 -14.94 15.41 15.57
C THR A 514 -15.09 13.97 15.06
N ALA A 515 -13.99 13.24 14.93
CA ALA A 515 -14.01 11.83 14.54
C ALA A 515 -14.76 10.97 15.57
N ARG A 516 -14.50 11.19 16.86
CA ARG A 516 -15.19 10.54 17.98
C ARG A 516 -16.69 10.83 17.99
N GLU A 517 -17.09 12.10 17.90
CA GLU A 517 -18.50 12.50 17.85
C GLU A 517 -19.25 11.84 16.68
N THR A 518 -18.60 11.75 15.52
CA THR A 518 -19.18 11.11 14.33
C THR A 518 -19.28 9.59 14.49
N MET A 519 -18.27 8.96 15.10
CA MET A 519 -18.28 7.52 15.39
C MET A 519 -19.35 7.16 16.41
N ASP A 520 -19.51 7.96 17.47
CA ASP A 520 -20.53 7.74 18.50
C ASP A 520 -21.94 7.86 17.89
N ALA A 521 -22.15 8.82 16.96
CA ALA A 521 -23.37 8.92 16.18
C ALA A 521 -23.61 7.70 15.26
N ALA A 522 -22.55 7.10 14.70
CA ALA A 522 -22.66 5.87 13.90
C ALA A 522 -23.06 4.66 14.74
N LEU A 523 -22.46 4.50 15.93
CA LEU A 523 -22.80 3.44 16.87
C LEU A 523 -24.26 3.55 17.30
N ALA A 524 -24.75 4.77 17.55
CA ALA A 524 -26.14 5.03 17.90
C ALA A 524 -27.13 4.82 16.73
N ALA A 525 -26.68 4.98 15.48
CA ALA A 525 -27.51 4.83 14.29
C ALA A 525 -27.69 3.38 13.83
N ALA A 526 -26.78 2.46 14.21
CA ALA A 526 -26.88 1.05 13.88
C ALA A 526 -28.16 0.42 14.46
N ARG A 527 -28.92 -0.30 13.63
CA ARG A 527 -30.23 -0.90 13.99
C ARG A 527 -30.16 -2.41 14.16
N THR A 528 -29.15 -3.05 13.57
CA THR A 528 -28.97 -4.51 13.66
C THR A 528 -27.65 -4.87 14.36
N PRO A 529 -27.54 -6.07 14.94
CA PRO A 529 -26.27 -6.56 15.49
C PRO A 529 -25.13 -6.57 14.46
N LEU A 530 -25.43 -6.84 13.19
CA LEU A 530 -24.44 -6.84 12.12
C LEU A 530 -23.96 -5.42 11.78
N GLU A 531 -24.88 -4.46 11.64
CA GLU A 531 -24.52 -3.04 11.45
C GLU A 531 -23.66 -2.54 12.61
N TYR A 532 -24.04 -2.86 13.86
CA TYR A 532 -23.26 -2.47 15.04
C TYR A 532 -21.86 -3.07 15.00
N ARG A 533 -21.72 -4.37 14.70
CA ARG A 533 -20.40 -5.02 14.60
C ARG A 533 -19.53 -4.41 13.50
N ARG A 534 -20.11 -4.01 12.37
CA ARG A 534 -19.40 -3.30 11.31
C ARG A 534 -18.88 -1.95 11.78
N VAL A 535 -19.73 -1.14 12.42
CA VAL A 535 -19.30 0.16 12.99
C VAL A 535 -18.26 -0.04 14.09
N LYS A 536 -18.41 -1.06 14.95
CA LYS A 536 -17.45 -1.38 16.03
C LYS A 536 -16.05 -1.66 15.49
N LEU A 537 -15.88 -2.31 14.34
CA LEU A 537 -14.56 -2.50 13.73
C LEU A 537 -13.84 -1.16 13.51
N GLN A 538 -14.57 -0.14 13.03
CA GLN A 538 -14.01 1.20 12.85
C GLN A 538 -13.87 1.97 14.17
N ASP A 539 -14.75 1.75 15.15
CA ASP A 539 -14.58 2.31 16.50
C ASP A 539 -13.31 1.79 17.17
N ASP A 540 -13.03 0.49 17.07
CA ASP A 540 -11.81 -0.12 17.62
C ASP A 540 -10.55 0.47 16.97
N ALA A 541 -10.57 0.66 15.65
CA ALA A 541 -9.49 1.33 14.92
C ALA A 541 -9.31 2.78 15.39
N LEU A 542 -10.40 3.55 15.55
CA LEU A 542 -10.35 4.92 16.05
C LEU A 542 -9.79 4.97 17.48
N ARG A 543 -10.25 4.11 18.39
CA ARG A 543 -9.74 4.06 19.77
C ARG A 543 -8.26 3.74 19.83
N GLN A 544 -7.81 2.83 18.97
CA GLN A 544 -6.41 2.46 18.90
C GLN A 544 -5.55 3.60 18.33
N PHE A 545 -6.09 4.35 17.37
CA PHE A 545 -5.44 5.56 16.86
C PHE A 545 -5.44 6.71 17.88
N GLU A 546 -6.52 6.94 18.63
CA GLU A 546 -6.58 7.92 19.71
C GLU A 546 -5.49 7.65 20.78
N ARG A 547 -5.25 6.39 21.13
CA ARG A 547 -4.15 6.00 22.03
C ARG A 547 -2.77 6.31 21.44
N PHE A 548 -2.58 6.06 20.14
CA PHE A 548 -1.34 6.44 19.45
C PHE A 548 -1.14 7.96 19.49
N MET A 549 -2.19 8.72 19.24
CA MET A 549 -2.14 10.19 19.26
C MET A 549 -1.90 10.75 20.66
N ALA A 550 -2.48 10.16 21.70
CA ALA A 550 -2.20 10.52 23.09
C ALA A 550 -0.71 10.35 23.43
N LEU A 551 -0.10 9.25 22.98
CA LEU A 551 1.36 9.01 23.09
C LEU A 551 2.16 10.13 22.40
N ARG A 552 1.79 10.50 21.17
CA ARG A 552 2.43 11.59 20.41
C ARG A 552 2.31 12.93 21.15
N GLU A 553 1.14 13.25 21.67
CA GLU A 553 0.86 14.49 22.40
C GLU A 553 1.63 14.56 23.73
N ASP A 554 1.66 13.46 24.49
CA ASP A 554 2.36 13.38 25.77
C ASP A 554 3.87 13.56 25.60
N LEU A 555 4.46 12.90 24.59
CA LEU A 555 5.85 13.12 24.23
C LEU A 555 6.09 14.59 23.88
N ALA A 556 5.29 15.16 22.98
CA ALA A 556 5.46 16.53 22.49
C ALA A 556 5.20 17.60 23.58
N ALA A 557 4.50 17.27 24.66
CA ALA A 557 4.22 18.14 25.79
C ALA A 557 5.18 17.95 26.98
N GLY A 558 6.11 17.00 26.91
CA GLY A 558 7.03 16.72 28.02
C GLY A 558 6.45 15.83 29.13
N ARG A 559 5.31 15.16 28.89
CA ARG A 559 4.62 14.30 29.87
C ARG A 559 5.15 12.87 29.81
N TYR A 560 6.41 12.70 30.19
CA TYR A 560 7.17 11.47 29.94
C TYR A 560 6.90 10.30 30.91
N ALA A 561 6.38 10.57 32.11
CA ALA A 561 6.39 9.64 33.24
C ALA A 561 5.74 8.26 32.98
N HIS A 562 4.83 8.18 32.00
CA HIS A 562 4.05 6.98 31.71
C HIS A 562 4.20 6.47 30.27
N LEU A 563 5.06 7.09 29.45
CA LEU A 563 5.18 6.76 28.04
C LEU A 563 5.58 5.30 27.78
N ASP A 564 6.40 4.70 28.64
CA ASP A 564 6.78 3.29 28.54
C ASP A 564 5.58 2.36 28.76
N ARG A 565 4.82 2.56 29.84
CA ARG A 565 3.62 1.78 30.14
C ARG A 565 2.54 1.97 29.07
N ASP A 566 2.32 3.20 28.65
CA ASP A 566 1.25 3.53 27.72
C ASP A 566 1.59 3.04 26.31
N SER A 567 2.87 3.02 25.93
CA SER A 567 3.33 2.40 24.68
C SER A 567 3.17 0.88 24.71
N LEU A 568 3.48 0.22 25.84
CA LEU A 568 3.23 -1.22 26.02
C LEU A 568 1.75 -1.54 25.97
N ARG A 569 0.90 -0.71 26.57
CA ARG A 569 -0.56 -0.86 26.51
C ARG A 569 -1.07 -0.71 25.07
N TRP A 570 -0.57 0.26 24.32
CA TRP A 570 -0.92 0.43 22.91
C TRP A 570 -0.54 -0.80 22.07
N GLN A 571 0.69 -1.31 22.23
CA GLN A 571 1.16 -2.50 21.51
C GLN A 571 0.37 -3.76 21.87
N GLY A 572 0.08 -3.96 23.17
CA GLY A 572 -0.73 -5.09 23.62
C GLY A 572 -2.17 -5.03 23.10
N ALA A 573 -2.77 -3.84 23.08
CA ALA A 573 -4.09 -3.66 22.48
C ALA A 573 -4.10 -3.90 20.97
N GLN A 574 -3.05 -3.49 20.25
CA GLN A 574 -2.93 -3.77 18.82
C GLN A 574 -2.95 -5.28 18.55
N LEU A 575 -2.22 -6.06 19.36
CA LEU A 575 -2.18 -7.51 19.23
C LEU A 575 -3.55 -8.14 19.54
N ALA A 576 -4.18 -7.72 20.64
CA ALA A 576 -5.50 -8.22 21.03
C ALA A 576 -6.58 -7.94 19.96
N LEU A 577 -6.58 -6.74 19.38
CA LEU A 577 -7.49 -6.39 18.28
C LEU A 577 -7.25 -7.22 17.03
N ALA A 578 -5.98 -7.53 16.73
CA ALA A 578 -5.65 -8.35 15.57
C ALA A 578 -6.07 -9.81 15.74
N ASP A 579 -6.05 -10.33 16.99
CA ASP A 579 -6.61 -11.65 17.30
C ASP A 579 -8.15 -11.63 17.28
N GLU A 580 -8.80 -10.59 17.83
CA GLU A 580 -10.27 -10.42 17.82
C GLU A 580 -10.82 -10.35 16.38
N HIS A 581 -10.13 -9.64 15.48
CA HIS A 581 -10.58 -9.36 14.11
C HIS A 581 -9.82 -10.18 13.05
N ALA A 582 -9.21 -11.30 13.44
CA ALA A 582 -8.39 -12.13 12.55
C ALA A 582 -9.17 -12.60 11.29
N ALA A 583 -10.45 -12.97 11.44
CA ALA A 583 -11.30 -13.41 10.34
C ALA A 583 -11.55 -12.31 9.27
N SER A 584 -11.41 -11.04 9.66
CA SER A 584 -11.55 -9.87 8.79
C SER A 584 -10.21 -9.38 8.23
N PHE A 585 -9.09 -10.07 8.54
CA PHE A 585 -7.74 -9.66 8.16
C PHE A 585 -7.49 -8.20 8.51
N SER A 586 -7.69 -7.85 9.78
CA SER A 586 -7.54 -6.48 10.28
C SER A 586 -6.42 -6.38 11.34
N PHE A 587 -5.95 -5.16 11.60
CA PHE A 587 -4.95 -4.81 12.62
C PHE A 587 -3.55 -5.43 12.43
N ASN A 588 -3.22 -5.80 11.20
CA ASN A 588 -1.88 -6.03 10.69
C ASN A 588 -1.17 -7.27 11.29
N ARG A 589 -1.91 -8.35 11.58
CA ARG A 589 -1.35 -9.63 12.04
C ARG A 589 -0.79 -10.46 10.89
N VAL A 590 0.51 -10.76 10.93
CA VAL A 590 1.19 -11.56 9.89
C VAL A 590 1.87 -12.78 10.49
N GLY A 591 2.02 -13.85 9.70
CA GLY A 591 2.61 -15.10 10.16
C GLY A 591 4.14 -15.08 10.32
N TRP A 592 4.82 -14.07 9.76
CA TRP A 592 6.29 -13.96 9.77
C TRP A 592 6.84 -13.05 10.88
N SER A 593 5.98 -12.49 11.73
CA SER A 593 6.36 -11.65 12.87
C SER A 593 5.60 -12.08 14.11
N THR A 594 6.27 -12.07 15.27
CA THR A 594 5.61 -12.27 16.56
C THR A 594 4.77 -11.05 16.96
N TYR A 595 5.08 -9.87 16.41
CA TYR A 595 4.30 -8.64 16.53
C TYR A 595 3.32 -8.49 15.37
N THR A 596 2.31 -7.62 15.51
CA THR A 596 1.65 -7.03 14.33
C THR A 596 2.64 -6.10 13.61
N ILE A 597 2.41 -5.80 12.33
CA ILE A 597 3.28 -4.84 11.61
C ILE A 597 3.25 -3.47 12.29
N ALA A 598 2.07 -3.00 12.71
CA ALA A 598 1.94 -1.75 13.45
C ALA A 598 2.76 -1.76 14.75
N GLY A 599 2.72 -2.87 15.51
CA GLY A 599 3.54 -3.04 16.71
C GLY A 599 5.04 -3.05 16.41
N GLY A 600 5.46 -3.75 15.35
CA GLY A 600 6.84 -3.78 14.89
C GLY A 600 7.36 -2.39 14.50
N TYR A 601 6.62 -1.67 13.66
CA TYR A 601 6.95 -0.31 13.25
C TYR A 601 6.95 0.65 14.43
N PHE A 602 6.00 0.52 15.36
CA PHE A 602 6.00 1.31 16.58
C PHE A 602 7.30 1.12 17.36
N ARG A 603 7.72 -0.13 17.59
CA ARG A 603 8.96 -0.41 18.32
C ARG A 603 10.19 0.16 17.62
N THR A 604 10.24 0.03 16.29
CA THR A 604 11.36 0.50 15.48
C THR A 604 11.46 2.02 15.44
N PHE A 605 10.35 2.72 15.18
CA PHE A 605 10.36 4.16 14.89
C PHE A 605 9.96 5.05 16.08
N PHE A 606 9.31 4.52 17.11
CA PHE A 606 8.85 5.32 18.24
C PHE A 606 9.34 4.74 19.57
N GLY A 607 9.20 3.44 19.80
CA GLY A 607 9.38 2.79 21.11
C GLY A 607 10.65 3.19 21.85
N GLN A 608 11.81 3.19 21.19
CA GLN A 608 13.08 3.58 21.81
C GLN A 608 13.04 4.98 22.44
N THR A 609 12.43 5.95 21.75
CA THR A 609 12.29 7.33 22.25
C THR A 609 11.39 7.38 23.50
N TYR A 610 10.31 6.60 23.50
CA TYR A 610 9.31 6.61 24.56
C TYR A 610 9.85 5.94 25.83
N ASP A 611 10.53 4.81 25.67
CA ASP A 611 11.19 4.10 26.77
C ASP A 611 12.29 4.95 27.40
N ASP A 612 13.12 5.62 26.58
CA ASP A 612 14.18 6.49 27.07
C ASP A 612 13.63 7.72 27.80
N ALA A 613 12.62 8.40 27.23
CA ALA A 613 11.95 9.53 27.86
C ALA A 613 11.37 9.17 29.24
N ALA A 614 10.67 8.03 29.33
CA ALA A 614 10.09 7.56 30.59
C ALA A 614 11.17 7.19 31.62
N LYS A 615 12.24 6.51 31.19
CA LYS A 615 13.40 6.19 32.03
C LYS A 615 14.04 7.46 32.60
N LEU A 616 14.27 8.47 31.77
CA LEU A 616 14.83 9.76 32.18
C LEU A 616 13.92 10.45 33.18
N ALA A 617 12.61 10.51 32.94
CA ALA A 617 11.66 11.13 33.87
C ALA A 617 11.60 10.45 35.25
N LYS A 618 11.82 9.12 35.30
CA LYS A 618 11.87 8.37 36.56
C LYS A 618 13.17 8.59 37.34
N SER A 619 14.30 8.75 36.64
CA SER A 619 15.64 8.77 37.25
C SER A 619 16.26 10.17 37.37
N HIS A 620 15.77 11.15 36.63
CA HIS A 620 16.34 12.49 36.50
C HIS A 620 15.30 13.59 36.71
N THR A 621 15.74 14.84 36.70
CA THR A 621 14.86 16.03 36.75
C THR A 621 15.03 16.85 35.46
N PHE A 622 13.95 17.03 34.71
CA PHE A 622 13.95 17.94 33.56
C PHE A 622 13.96 19.40 34.03
N LEU A 623 14.82 20.21 33.42
CA LEU A 623 15.12 21.59 33.83
C LEU A 623 14.31 22.65 33.10
N ALA A 624 13.60 22.27 32.03
CA ALA A 624 12.77 23.15 31.23
C ALA A 624 11.60 22.36 30.60
N PRO A 625 10.54 23.04 30.15
CA PRO A 625 9.57 22.45 29.24
C PRO A 625 10.24 21.86 28.00
N ALA A 626 9.59 20.88 27.36
CA ALA A 626 10.05 20.28 26.12
C ALA A 626 10.33 21.36 25.05
N ILE A 627 11.55 21.40 24.54
CA ILE A 627 11.99 22.34 23.51
C ILE A 627 11.58 21.78 22.16
N ARG A 628 10.55 22.38 21.57
CA ARG A 628 10.03 22.00 20.25
C ARG A 628 9.88 23.17 19.28
N GLN A 629 9.91 24.40 19.77
CA GLN A 629 9.82 25.61 18.96
C GLN A 629 11.22 26.05 18.54
N TRP A 630 11.44 26.18 17.23
CA TRP A 630 12.75 26.48 16.66
C TRP A 630 12.68 27.66 15.71
N ARG A 631 13.70 28.52 15.75
CA ARG A 631 14.10 29.32 14.59
C ARG A 631 14.74 28.38 13.57
N PHE A 632 14.33 28.47 12.32
CA PHE A 632 14.64 27.51 11.28
C PHE A 632 15.04 28.19 9.97
N GLN A 633 16.14 27.73 9.39
CA GLN A 633 16.70 28.27 8.16
C GLN A 633 17.36 27.17 7.33
N THR A 634 17.02 27.08 6.04
CA THR A 634 17.71 26.21 5.08
C THR A 634 19.04 26.82 4.66
N ASP A 635 20.04 25.96 4.44
CA ASP A 635 21.41 26.27 4.03
C ASP A 635 21.82 25.45 2.80
N PRO A 636 21.31 25.81 1.60
CA PRO A 636 21.63 25.08 0.37
C PRO A 636 23.10 25.23 -0.03
N GLU A 637 23.74 26.33 0.36
CA GLU A 637 25.15 26.64 0.07
C GLU A 637 26.13 25.99 1.05
N LYS A 638 25.61 25.38 2.13
CA LYS A 638 26.38 24.73 3.19
C LYS A 638 27.40 25.64 3.87
N ASN A 639 27.12 26.94 3.94
CA ASN A 639 28.02 27.95 4.49
C ASN A 639 27.55 28.54 5.83
N GLY A 640 26.54 27.94 6.47
CA GLY A 640 25.99 28.42 7.75
C GLY A 640 27.03 28.55 8.87
N GLU A 641 28.02 27.65 8.93
CA GLU A 641 29.14 27.77 9.89
C GLU A 641 30.00 29.00 9.61
N THR A 642 30.36 29.25 8.35
CA THR A 642 31.10 30.44 7.92
C THR A 642 30.31 31.72 8.16
N ARG A 643 28.98 31.66 8.07
CA ARG A 643 28.06 32.75 8.41
C ARG A 643 27.84 32.93 9.91
N GLY A 644 28.49 32.12 10.74
CA GLY A 644 28.46 32.20 12.20
C GLY A 644 27.18 31.64 12.83
N TRP A 645 26.35 30.88 12.11
CA TRP A 645 25.02 30.47 12.60
C TRP A 645 25.03 29.53 13.83
N SER A 646 26.18 28.96 14.18
CA SER A 646 26.40 28.20 15.42
C SER A 646 26.69 29.09 16.64
N VAL A 647 27.03 30.36 16.44
CA VAL A 647 27.44 31.31 17.49
C VAL A 647 26.21 31.85 18.24
N PRO A 648 26.27 32.05 19.58
CA PRO A 648 25.12 32.47 20.39
C PRO A 648 24.46 33.76 19.90
N ASP A 649 25.25 34.78 19.57
CA ASP A 649 24.75 36.13 19.28
C ASP A 649 24.27 36.33 17.82
N THR A 650 24.13 35.26 17.04
CA THR A 650 23.57 35.33 15.68
C THR A 650 22.15 35.87 15.70
N ASP A 651 21.87 36.89 14.89
CA ASP A 651 20.51 37.38 14.69
C ASP A 651 19.70 36.42 13.82
N ASP A 652 18.78 35.69 14.45
CA ASP A 652 17.87 34.74 13.83
C ASP A 652 16.41 35.24 13.82
N LYS A 653 16.17 36.53 14.11
CA LYS A 653 14.80 37.08 14.20
C LYS A 653 14.01 36.95 12.91
N THR A 654 14.69 37.00 11.77
CA THR A 654 14.10 36.86 10.43
C THR A 654 13.98 35.41 9.98
N TRP A 655 14.50 34.44 10.75
CA TRP A 655 14.37 33.03 10.43
C TRP A 655 12.92 32.59 10.63
N ARG A 656 12.51 31.61 9.82
CA ARG A 656 11.18 30.99 9.96
C ARG A 656 11.08 30.33 11.33
N THR A 657 9.86 30.15 11.82
CA THR A 657 9.62 29.33 13.02
C THR A 657 9.02 28.01 12.62
N MET A 658 9.32 26.95 13.35
CA MET A 658 8.66 25.66 13.21
C MET A 658 8.58 24.90 14.53
N ASP A 659 7.71 23.90 14.56
CA ASP A 659 7.54 23.01 15.70
C ASP A 659 8.02 21.58 15.38
N SER A 660 9.09 21.09 16.00
CA SER A 660 9.71 19.79 15.67
C SER A 660 8.87 18.57 16.00
N CYS A 661 7.73 18.73 16.66
CA CYS A 661 6.76 17.66 16.91
C CYS A 661 5.57 17.68 15.93
N VAL A 662 5.38 18.77 15.18
CA VAL A 662 4.20 19.00 14.32
C VAL A 662 4.62 19.14 12.87
N ASP A 663 5.63 19.96 12.59
CA ASP A 663 6.09 20.22 11.23
C ASP A 663 7.13 19.21 10.78
N THR A 664 6.96 18.74 9.55
CA THR A 664 8.00 18.02 8.82
C THR A 664 8.59 18.94 7.75
N TRP A 665 9.74 18.58 7.18
CA TRP A 665 10.30 19.33 6.05
C TRP A 665 9.31 19.43 4.89
N SER A 666 8.60 18.34 4.55
CA SER A 666 7.55 18.40 3.54
C SER A 666 6.43 19.38 3.91
N GLY A 667 5.99 19.40 5.17
CA GLY A 667 5.01 20.34 5.69
C GLY A 667 5.46 21.80 5.69
N LEU A 668 6.76 22.07 5.49
CA LEU A 668 7.37 23.39 5.32
C LEU A 668 7.66 23.73 3.84
N GLY A 669 7.23 22.88 2.89
CA GLY A 669 7.49 23.04 1.46
C GLY A 669 8.91 22.62 1.05
N LEU A 670 9.56 21.75 1.82
CA LEU A 670 10.92 21.25 1.61
C LEU A 670 10.94 19.75 1.25
N ASP A 671 9.89 19.25 0.60
CA ASP A 671 9.74 17.84 0.22
C ASP A 671 10.86 17.34 -0.72
N LYS A 672 11.37 18.24 -1.58
CA LYS A 672 12.49 17.99 -2.50
C LYS A 672 13.84 18.52 -2.02
N TYR A 673 13.92 19.03 -0.78
CA TYR A 673 15.13 19.70 -0.32
C TYR A 673 16.18 18.67 0.11
N PHE A 674 17.35 18.74 -0.54
CA PHE A 674 18.57 18.01 -0.16
C PHE A 674 19.65 19.01 0.20
N GLY A 675 19.91 19.20 1.49
CA GLY A 675 20.88 20.18 1.98
C GLY A 675 20.94 20.23 3.49
N HIS A 676 21.55 21.30 4.01
CA HIS A 676 21.62 21.56 5.44
C HIS A 676 20.40 22.37 5.89
N ALA A 677 19.91 22.12 7.10
CA ALA A 677 18.94 22.99 7.74
C ALA A 677 19.34 23.24 9.19
N TRP A 678 19.20 24.50 9.61
CA TRP A 678 19.64 24.99 10.89
C TRP A 678 18.47 25.26 11.80
N TYR A 679 18.63 24.90 13.07
CA TYR A 679 17.64 25.06 14.13
C TYR A 679 18.28 25.83 15.28
N ARG A 680 17.63 26.88 15.76
CA ARG A 680 18.10 27.67 16.90
C ARG A 680 16.98 27.85 17.92
N ALA A 681 17.32 27.66 19.19
CA ALA A 681 16.44 27.91 20.31
C ALA A 681 17.22 28.53 21.47
N THR A 682 16.52 29.32 22.29
CA THR A 682 17.06 29.89 23.52
C THR A 682 16.22 29.43 24.68
N VAL A 683 16.87 28.95 25.74
CA VAL A 683 16.23 28.42 26.94
C VAL A 683 16.85 29.04 28.20
N ARG A 684 16.02 29.39 29.18
CA ARG A 684 16.47 29.78 30.51
C ARG A 684 16.35 28.57 31.43
N LEU A 685 17.45 28.24 32.10
CA LEU A 685 17.52 27.08 32.98
C LEU A 685 17.58 27.55 34.44
N PRO A 686 16.94 26.84 35.38
CA PRO A 686 17.12 27.09 36.81
C PRO A 686 18.56 26.79 37.23
N ALA A 687 18.96 27.27 38.41
CA ALA A 687 20.25 26.92 38.99
C ALA A 687 20.36 25.41 39.19
N VAL A 688 21.48 24.83 38.75
CA VAL A 688 21.79 23.41 38.91
C VAL A 688 22.64 23.26 40.18
N PRO A 689 22.29 22.35 41.12
CA PRO A 689 23.11 22.10 42.30
C PRO A 689 24.52 21.64 41.94
N ALA A 690 25.50 22.08 42.73
CA ALA A 690 26.91 21.71 42.52
C ALA A 690 27.10 20.18 42.49
N GLY A 691 27.96 19.71 41.59
CA GLY A 691 28.28 18.28 41.44
C GLY A 691 27.24 17.44 40.69
N ARG A 692 26.12 18.02 40.25
CA ARG A 692 25.11 17.31 39.45
C ARG A 692 25.38 17.46 37.96
N LYS A 693 25.51 16.33 37.26
CA LYS A 693 25.65 16.37 35.80
C LYS A 693 24.34 16.77 35.13
N THR A 694 24.47 17.52 34.05
CA THR A 694 23.35 17.98 33.21
C THR A 694 23.57 17.53 31.79
N PHE A 695 22.50 17.11 31.13
CA PHE A 695 22.52 16.50 29.81
C PHE A 695 21.50 17.18 28.89
N LEU A 696 21.87 17.29 27.61
CA LEU A 696 20.98 17.58 26.51
C LEU A 696 20.45 16.25 25.96
N TRP A 697 19.13 16.10 25.90
CA TRP A 697 18.45 14.95 25.34
C TRP A 697 17.80 15.29 24.00
N ILE A 698 18.16 14.56 22.96
CA ILE A 698 17.56 14.69 21.62
C ILE A 698 16.66 13.47 21.43
N SER A 699 15.35 13.67 21.30
CA SER A 699 14.41 12.54 21.28
C SER A 699 14.53 11.70 20.01
N ALA A 700 14.62 12.35 18.85
CA ALA A 700 14.64 11.71 17.54
C ALA A 700 15.07 12.71 16.45
N SER A 701 15.81 12.20 15.46
CA SER A 701 16.19 12.94 14.25
C SER A 701 16.04 12.10 12.99
N ASP A 702 15.98 12.77 11.84
CA ASP A 702 16.09 12.20 10.52
C ASP A 702 17.42 12.62 9.87
N GLY A 703 18.32 11.65 9.73
CA GLY A 703 19.62 11.85 9.12
C GLY A 703 20.71 12.23 10.11
N ALA A 704 21.75 12.88 9.61
CA ALA A 704 22.88 13.32 10.42
C ALA A 704 22.56 14.66 11.10
N LEU A 705 22.98 14.80 12.36
CA LEU A 705 22.73 15.98 13.17
C LEU A 705 24.02 16.45 13.88
N SER A 706 24.44 17.68 13.63
CA SER A 706 25.48 18.36 14.41
C SER A 706 24.81 19.29 15.43
N ALA A 707 25.43 19.49 16.59
CA ALA A 707 24.85 20.30 17.66
C ALA A 707 25.88 21.22 18.33
N TRP A 708 25.43 22.40 18.77
CA TRP A 708 26.20 23.34 19.58
C TRP A 708 25.38 23.80 20.77
N PHE A 709 26.05 23.94 21.92
CA PHE A 709 25.47 24.53 23.12
C PHE A 709 26.30 25.73 23.55
N ASN A 710 25.68 26.91 23.63
CA ASN A 710 26.36 28.19 23.90
C ASN A 710 27.57 28.46 22.98
N GLY A 711 27.48 28.04 21.71
CA GLY A 711 28.53 28.20 20.71
C GLY A 711 29.62 27.12 20.72
N GLN A 712 29.61 26.22 21.71
CA GLN A 712 30.56 25.12 21.79
C GLN A 712 30.00 23.88 21.06
N PRO A 713 30.76 23.26 20.15
CA PRO A 713 30.31 22.04 19.46
C PRO A 713 30.18 20.88 20.44
N LEU A 714 29.12 20.09 20.28
CA LEU A 714 28.90 18.87 21.03
C LEU A 714 29.46 17.67 20.27
N THR A 715 29.91 16.67 21.01
CA THR A 715 30.35 15.39 20.46
C THR A 715 29.42 14.27 20.92
N PHE A 716 29.27 13.27 20.06
CA PHE A 716 28.41 12.11 20.26
C PHE A 716 29.26 10.84 20.30
N THR A 717 28.73 9.79 20.92
CA THR A 717 29.33 8.46 20.86
C THR A 717 28.49 7.61 19.90
N ASN A 718 29.11 7.11 18.84
CA ASN A 718 28.41 6.24 17.89
C ASN A 718 28.27 4.80 18.44
N ARG A 719 27.56 3.92 17.72
CA ARG A 719 27.35 2.52 18.13
C ARG A 719 28.62 1.69 18.29
N LYS A 720 29.75 2.14 17.74
CA LYS A 720 31.07 1.50 17.88
C LYS A 720 31.86 2.03 19.09
N GLY A 721 31.30 2.98 19.84
CA GLY A 721 31.99 3.64 20.95
C GLY A 721 32.91 4.77 20.51
N GLU A 722 32.90 5.17 19.24
CA GLU A 722 33.78 6.22 18.71
C GLU A 722 33.16 7.59 18.93
N THR A 723 33.99 8.60 19.18
CA THR A 723 33.56 10.00 19.30
C THR A 723 33.37 10.62 17.91
N THR A 724 32.20 11.21 17.65
CA THR A 724 31.86 11.86 16.38
C THR A 724 31.28 13.26 16.62
N THR A 725 31.41 14.15 15.64
CA THR A 725 30.76 15.48 15.66
C THR A 725 29.32 15.45 15.15
N ASP A 726 28.99 14.42 14.39
CA ASP A 726 27.66 14.18 13.86
C ASP A 726 27.03 12.98 14.54
N TYR A 727 25.81 13.16 15.02
CA TYR A 727 24.93 12.07 15.43
C TYR A 727 24.26 11.48 14.21
N HIS A 728 24.35 10.16 14.04
CA HIS A 728 23.66 9.41 13.00
C HIS A 728 22.71 8.41 13.67
N GLY A 729 21.43 8.77 13.74
CA GLY A 729 20.37 7.90 14.21
C GLY A 729 19.04 8.35 13.61
N TYR A 730 18.37 7.42 12.92
CA TYR A 730 17.00 7.66 12.46
C TYR A 730 16.03 7.22 13.55
N ALA A 731 15.23 8.16 14.05
CA ALA A 731 14.21 7.91 15.08
C ALA A 731 14.74 7.34 16.41
N GLU A 732 16.01 7.59 16.71
CA GLU A 732 16.67 7.12 17.92
C GLU A 732 16.96 8.29 18.88
N PRO A 733 16.79 8.10 20.20
CA PRO A 733 17.15 9.11 21.17
C PRO A 733 18.65 9.10 21.48
N THR A 734 19.19 10.24 21.90
CA THR A 734 20.56 10.35 22.41
C THR A 734 20.69 11.42 23.49
N SER A 735 21.68 11.28 24.38
CA SER A 735 22.00 12.26 25.41
C SER A 735 23.47 12.65 25.39
N VAL A 736 23.77 13.93 25.59
CA VAL A 736 25.15 14.47 25.67
C VAL A 736 25.30 15.29 26.93
N GLU A 737 26.40 15.12 27.66
CA GLU A 737 26.69 15.90 28.86
C GLU A 737 27.04 17.36 28.50
N ILE A 738 26.33 18.31 29.11
CA ILE A 738 26.51 19.76 28.88
C ILE A 738 26.86 20.54 30.15
N THR A 739 27.16 19.84 31.25
CA THR A 739 27.41 20.44 32.58
C THR A 739 28.37 21.62 32.53
N HIS A 740 29.49 21.47 31.83
CA HIS A 740 30.58 22.46 31.73
C HIS A 740 30.25 23.64 30.79
N LEU A 741 29.14 23.57 30.05
CA LEU A 741 28.73 24.58 29.06
C LEU A 741 27.57 25.46 29.56
N LEU A 742 26.99 25.11 30.72
CA LEU A 742 25.85 25.82 31.26
C LEU A 742 26.21 27.26 31.64
N LYS A 743 25.30 28.18 31.33
CA LYS A 743 25.26 29.52 31.90
C LYS A 743 24.05 29.60 32.85
N PRO A 744 24.21 29.29 34.15
CA PRO A 744 23.11 29.32 35.11
C PRO A 744 22.49 30.71 35.16
N SER A 745 21.16 30.80 35.25
CA SER A 745 20.41 32.07 35.37
C SER A 745 20.55 33.04 34.18
N ALA A 746 21.22 32.65 33.10
CA ALA A 746 21.29 33.37 31.84
C ALA A 746 20.60 32.57 30.71
N PRO A 747 20.23 33.22 29.59
CA PRO A 747 19.80 32.49 28.40
C PRO A 747 20.91 31.56 27.89
N ASN A 748 20.56 30.31 27.65
CA ASN A 748 21.41 29.32 26.99
C ASN A 748 20.92 29.14 25.55
N THR A 749 21.85 29.11 24.60
CA THR A 749 21.55 28.94 23.17
C THR A 749 21.85 27.51 22.75
N LEU A 750 20.89 26.90 22.07
CA LEU A 750 20.99 25.58 21.48
C LEU A 750 20.87 25.70 19.97
N VAL A 751 21.83 25.13 19.25
CA VAL A 751 21.86 25.15 17.79
C VAL A 751 21.99 23.72 17.27
N PHE A 752 21.21 23.37 16.25
CA PHE A 752 21.41 22.15 15.47
C PHE A 752 21.57 22.45 13.99
N ARG A 753 22.32 21.58 13.31
CA ARG A 753 22.36 21.49 11.86
C ARG A 753 22.01 20.06 11.46
N ALA A 754 20.87 19.91 10.80
CA ALA A 754 20.48 18.65 10.16
C ALA A 754 21.02 18.58 8.73
N ASN A 755 21.40 17.38 8.29
CA ASN A 755 21.92 17.13 6.95
C ASN A 755 21.16 16.01 6.24
N ARG A 756 20.64 16.33 5.04
CA ARG A 756 20.01 15.39 4.09
C ARG A 756 20.66 15.54 2.72
N THR A 757 21.74 14.81 2.43
CA THR A 757 22.48 14.92 1.16
C THR A 757 22.30 13.74 0.22
N ASP A 758 22.41 12.51 0.73
CA ASP A 758 22.64 11.35 -0.14
C ASP A 758 21.57 10.26 -0.03
N VAL A 759 20.90 10.14 1.13
CA VAL A 759 19.92 9.08 1.40
C VAL A 759 18.67 9.68 2.03
N ILE A 760 17.52 9.13 1.66
CA ILE A 760 16.22 9.38 2.29
C ILE A 760 15.98 8.24 3.28
N ASN A 761 15.87 8.52 4.58
CA ASN A 761 15.43 7.51 5.55
C ASN A 761 13.92 7.31 5.45
N GLU A 762 13.17 8.40 5.35
CA GLU A 762 11.73 8.39 5.12
C GLU A 762 11.30 9.59 4.26
N LEU A 763 10.22 9.42 3.49
CA LEU A 763 9.71 10.46 2.62
C LEU A 763 9.26 11.66 3.41
N GLY A 764 9.63 12.86 2.93
CA GLY A 764 9.12 14.13 3.44
C GLY A 764 9.48 14.47 4.89
N THR A 765 10.10 13.55 5.63
CA THR A 765 10.69 13.80 6.95
C THR A 765 11.98 14.60 6.81
N GLY A 766 12.44 15.18 7.92
CA GLY A 766 13.74 15.83 7.93
C GLY A 766 14.06 16.50 9.26
N GLY A 767 15.36 16.46 9.60
CA GLY A 767 15.93 17.11 10.78
C GLY A 767 15.36 16.62 12.10
N LEU A 768 14.94 17.51 13.00
CA LEU A 768 14.39 17.12 14.30
C LEU A 768 12.99 16.54 14.15
N LEU A 769 12.76 15.35 14.71
CA LEU A 769 11.48 14.61 14.61
C LEU A 769 10.66 14.61 15.91
N GLY A 770 11.17 15.24 16.96
CA GLY A 770 10.51 15.30 18.26
C GLY A 770 11.07 16.39 19.16
N PRO A 771 10.69 16.41 20.45
CA PRO A 771 11.14 17.43 21.38
C PRO A 771 12.59 17.23 21.80
N VAL A 772 13.21 18.30 22.25
CA VAL A 772 14.53 18.27 22.90
C VAL A 772 14.35 18.59 24.39
N GLY A 773 15.04 17.85 25.24
CA GLY A 773 15.00 18.01 26.69
C GLY A 773 16.35 18.43 27.26
N ILE A 774 16.32 19.10 28.40
CA ILE A 774 17.51 19.31 29.22
C ILE A 774 17.19 18.77 30.61
N TYR A 775 18.00 17.84 31.10
CA TYR A 775 17.77 17.17 32.37
C TYR A 775 19.04 17.07 33.20
N ARG A 776 18.89 16.90 34.51
CA ARG A 776 20.01 16.69 35.44
C ARG A 776 19.81 15.47 36.32
N GLU A 777 20.91 14.97 36.87
CA GLU A 777 20.90 13.98 37.94
C GLU A 777 20.10 14.51 39.16
N LYS A 778 19.30 13.63 39.76
CA LYS A 778 18.50 13.91 40.95
C LYS A 778 19.38 14.18 42.17
#